data_AF-A0A1J5WHP5-F1
#
_entry.id   AF-A0A1J5WHP5-F1
#
_cell.length_a   1.000
_cell.length_b   1.000
_cell.length_c   1.000
_cell.angle_alpha   90.00
_cell.angle_beta   90.00
_cell.angle_gamma   90.00
#
_symmetry.space_group_name_H-M   'P 1'
#
loop_
_entity.id
_entity.type
_entity.pdbx_description
1 polymer ?
#
loop_
_entity_poly.entity_id
_entity_poly.type
_entity_poly.pdbx_seq_one_letter_code
_entity_poly.pdbx_strand_id
1 'polypeptide(L)'
;MENLQEQTAFPWNISFARYKSKYFVEINEGLLIVPSIAYEHQGEVRAIQESLFRLKQEVLVASGRSDADAMCIACEDNNSDGVFLFPVCREAHHFVCLDCLKEEAEKGTERILCPYDREDPFAMTEYRRIVSERHEAFRNRLAAQPAHTPDDFSLTTTIPDKPTLLTEQTTVSLENIAISETLFFVLLSKTKVRVGENLSLFGDSNGEDCIAEHDMARSTPVLLRQKEQSEPNTPLFLENISNIPSNSIGCTLGNFLIDISIRLLTKLRISGGGDYEFLSLVIEKEEHLKEILAMEDKSVFVGKRKTVTLRGYAANILPKLAFHEDIEIEHLDLGMEKEEHVIRILAMEEGSFSVGKTREITLQGYATNMLPQINFHEDNEIEYLVLEARKEEHVIRILAMEDGSFSVGKKGAITLGNYAVNILPKLAFHEDNEIKALFLFADQENHIRPIIARGGNIFLGKMEEIYLRGYAHNILSKLTFHKDNKMLFLNLKKTEKKMYIREILGVEDRSIFVGKVGMMFLSEYAINIFPKLRFHKNTDRLFLSAEREEYIAPTLAREQKFCPGGIDIISLYNYAIFLLVKMDMTGRNHPGRLMLFSAVVYRPGILREYENNISIGDLDQVDIDGYALVLLGKLRTGKEYRGRGCFGSDASKASHITKALGEADKSIVIGEMSTARLKGYSVNILPKLFLGELGELVLVADEEYHVSHILEAGNGSIDIGGVKDLELHDYAVNVLPKLKIGGEKEMKRFVLRKKREGSMTSILSMEDGSIEIGSIKRKWFDVPEEIKPKLKYILVDEKETK
;
A
#
# COMPACT_ATOMS: atom_id res chain seq x y z
N MET A 1 10.80 -42.40 -39.33
CA MET A 1 11.89 -41.40 -39.35
C MET A 1 11.82 -40.45 -40.55
N GLU A 2 10.89 -40.62 -41.52
CA GLU A 2 10.92 -39.84 -42.78
C GLU A 2 9.96 -38.63 -42.86
N ASN A 3 9.16 -38.31 -41.84
CA ASN A 3 8.22 -37.16 -41.87
C ASN A 3 8.45 -36.16 -40.72
N LEU A 4 9.66 -35.63 -40.57
CA LEU A 4 9.89 -34.41 -39.79
C LEU A 4 10.11 -33.28 -40.79
N GLN A 5 9.01 -32.70 -41.29
CA GLN A 5 9.07 -31.54 -42.19
C GLN A 5 9.50 -30.28 -41.44
N GLU A 6 10.30 -29.49 -42.16
CA GLU A 6 10.89 -28.22 -41.74
C GLU A 6 9.85 -27.25 -41.17
N GLN A 7 9.99 -26.92 -39.89
CA GLN A 7 9.36 -25.76 -39.27
C GLN A 7 10.43 -24.80 -38.76
N THR A 8 10.18 -23.53 -39.03
CA THR A 8 11.12 -22.41 -39.17
C THR A 8 11.70 -21.85 -37.87
N ALA A 9 12.93 -21.30 -38.00
CA ALA A 9 13.59 -20.27 -37.19
C ALA A 9 13.61 -20.44 -35.64
N PHE A 10 14.69 -21.03 -35.15
CA PHE A 10 15.08 -21.05 -33.73
C PHE A 10 15.98 -19.85 -33.41
N PRO A 11 15.65 -18.97 -32.44
CA PRO A 11 16.63 -18.06 -31.85
C PRO A 11 17.41 -18.84 -30.79
N TRP A 12 18.67 -19.20 -31.06
CA TRP A 12 19.50 -19.90 -30.07
C TRP A 12 20.23 -18.90 -29.15
N ASN A 13 20.03 -19.02 -27.84
CA ASN A 13 20.79 -18.37 -26.75
C ASN A 13 22.16 -19.05 -26.50
N ILE A 14 22.85 -19.54 -27.53
CA ILE A 14 24.20 -20.13 -27.36
C ILE A 14 25.27 -19.03 -27.40
N SER A 15 25.11 -18.06 -28.29
CA SER A 15 25.91 -16.84 -28.28
C SER A 15 25.25 -15.80 -27.40
N PHE A 16 25.98 -15.20 -26.47
CA PHE A 16 25.47 -14.11 -25.66
C PHE A 16 25.52 -12.77 -26.40
N ALA A 17 26.31 -12.67 -27.47
CA ALA A 17 26.47 -11.47 -28.28
C ALA A 17 26.74 -11.79 -29.76
N ARG A 18 26.36 -10.87 -30.65
CA ARG A 18 26.56 -10.98 -32.11
C ARG A 18 27.05 -9.64 -32.65
N TYR A 19 27.91 -9.67 -33.67
CA TYR A 19 28.24 -8.50 -34.48
C TYR A 19 28.25 -8.90 -35.96
N LYS A 20 27.39 -8.30 -36.78
CA LYS A 20 27.16 -8.73 -38.17
C LYS A 20 26.96 -10.26 -38.24
N SER A 21 27.77 -10.98 -39.00
CA SER A 21 27.72 -12.44 -39.15
C SER A 21 28.67 -13.19 -38.17
N LYS A 22 29.09 -12.54 -37.08
CA LYS A 22 29.98 -13.10 -36.05
C LYS A 22 29.25 -13.31 -34.75
N TYR A 23 29.47 -14.47 -34.13
CA TYR A 23 28.84 -14.85 -32.88
C TYR A 23 29.90 -15.01 -31.79
N PHE A 24 29.63 -14.46 -30.62
CA PHE A 24 30.46 -14.55 -29.41
C PHE A 24 29.88 -15.61 -28.48
N VAL A 25 30.67 -16.65 -28.23
CA VAL A 25 30.27 -17.81 -27.43
C VAL A 25 31.23 -17.94 -26.26
N GLU A 26 30.70 -17.89 -25.05
CA GLU A 26 31.50 -18.18 -23.86
C GLU A 26 31.70 -19.69 -23.73
N ILE A 27 32.96 -20.11 -23.58
CA ILE A 27 33.35 -21.49 -23.29
C ILE A 27 34.22 -21.54 -22.02
N ASN A 28 34.55 -22.75 -21.58
CA ASN A 28 35.34 -22.94 -20.35
C ASN A 28 36.74 -22.31 -20.48
N GLU A 29 37.39 -22.49 -21.63
CA GLU A 29 38.77 -22.03 -21.89
C GLU A 29 38.87 -20.52 -22.23
N GLY A 30 37.76 -19.83 -22.49
CA GLY A 30 37.79 -18.43 -22.92
C GLY A 30 36.56 -17.97 -23.69
N LEU A 31 36.75 -16.97 -24.55
CA LEU A 31 35.74 -16.40 -25.44
C LEU A 31 36.00 -16.84 -26.88
N LEU A 32 35.09 -17.61 -27.47
CA LEU A 32 35.19 -18.07 -28.84
C LEU A 32 34.37 -17.17 -29.79
N ILE A 33 35.04 -16.68 -30.84
CA ILE A 33 34.44 -15.90 -31.91
C ILE A 33 34.27 -16.79 -33.14
N VAL A 34 33.04 -16.97 -33.61
CA VAL A 34 32.70 -17.92 -34.69
C VAL A 34 32.01 -17.19 -35.86
N PRO A 35 32.46 -17.40 -37.12
CA PRO A 35 31.77 -16.92 -38.31
C PRO A 35 30.49 -17.71 -38.61
N SER A 36 29.48 -17.06 -39.18
CA SER A 36 28.16 -17.64 -39.52
C SER A 36 28.18 -18.92 -40.38
N ILE A 37 29.29 -19.23 -41.08
CA ILE A 37 29.42 -20.41 -41.95
C ILE A 37 29.61 -21.70 -41.11
N ALA A 38 30.14 -21.60 -39.88
CA ALA A 38 30.31 -22.76 -38.99
C ALA A 38 29.06 -23.08 -38.14
N TYR A 39 28.02 -22.26 -38.28
CA TYR A 39 26.82 -22.30 -37.44
C TYR A 39 25.64 -22.91 -38.22
N GLU A 40 25.79 -24.14 -38.71
CA GLU A 40 24.72 -24.86 -39.42
C GLU A 40 23.57 -25.21 -38.45
N HIS A 41 22.62 -24.27 -38.33
CA HIS A 41 21.47 -24.29 -37.42
C HIS A 41 20.56 -25.53 -37.53
N GLN A 42 20.55 -26.25 -38.66
CA GLN A 42 19.58 -27.34 -38.88
C GLN A 42 19.97 -28.65 -38.19
N GLY A 43 21.26 -28.95 -38.01
CA GLY A 43 21.72 -30.20 -37.39
C GLY A 43 21.39 -30.28 -35.89
N GLU A 44 21.50 -29.17 -35.17
CA GLU A 44 21.26 -29.11 -33.73
C GLU A 44 19.78 -29.11 -33.37
N VAL A 45 18.97 -28.41 -34.17
CA VAL A 45 17.50 -28.45 -34.04
C VAL A 45 17.01 -29.89 -34.19
N ARG A 46 17.53 -30.60 -35.20
CA ARG A 46 17.25 -32.03 -35.39
C ARG A 46 17.73 -32.87 -34.20
N ALA A 47 18.90 -32.59 -33.63
CA ALA A 47 19.43 -33.33 -32.48
C ALA A 47 18.60 -33.14 -31.19
N ILE A 48 18.06 -31.93 -30.93
CA ILE A 48 17.10 -31.70 -29.85
C ILE A 48 15.82 -32.49 -30.10
N GLN A 49 15.26 -32.40 -31.31
CA GLN A 49 14.06 -33.13 -31.68
C GLN A 49 14.25 -34.64 -31.54
N GLU A 50 15.41 -35.19 -31.92
CA GLU A 50 15.75 -36.60 -31.74
C GLU A 50 15.93 -37.00 -30.27
N SER A 51 16.46 -36.11 -29.42
CA SER A 51 16.52 -36.34 -27.96
C SER A 51 15.13 -36.36 -27.33
N LEU A 52 14.30 -35.37 -27.66
CA LEU A 52 12.92 -35.30 -27.18
C LEU A 52 12.10 -36.48 -27.69
N PHE A 53 12.31 -36.90 -28.94
CA PHE A 53 11.66 -38.08 -29.51
C PHE A 53 12.05 -39.36 -28.76
N ARG A 54 13.35 -39.55 -28.45
CA ARG A 54 13.80 -40.70 -27.66
C ARG A 54 13.17 -40.71 -26.27
N LEU A 55 13.22 -39.59 -25.55
CA LEU A 55 12.63 -39.48 -24.22
C LEU A 55 11.11 -39.71 -24.24
N LYS A 56 10.42 -39.18 -25.26
CA LYS A 56 8.99 -39.45 -25.48
C LYS A 56 8.72 -40.95 -25.61
N GLN A 57 9.51 -41.67 -26.42
CA GLN A 57 9.31 -43.13 -26.58
C GLN A 57 9.55 -43.89 -25.28
N GLU A 58 10.57 -43.50 -24.49
CA GLU A 58 10.83 -44.09 -23.17
C GLU A 58 9.63 -43.91 -22.22
N VAL A 59 9.07 -42.70 -22.17
CA VAL A 59 7.90 -42.37 -21.35
C VAL A 59 6.65 -43.14 -21.80
N LEU A 60 6.40 -43.24 -23.11
CA LEU A 60 5.26 -43.99 -23.65
C LEU A 60 5.37 -45.49 -23.37
N VAL A 61 6.55 -46.08 -23.52
CA VAL A 61 6.81 -47.49 -23.21
C VAL A 61 6.64 -47.76 -21.71
N ALA A 62 7.17 -46.89 -20.86
CA ALA A 62 7.07 -47.05 -19.40
C ALA A 62 5.64 -46.91 -18.87
N SER A 63 4.86 -45.98 -19.43
CA SER A 63 3.46 -45.74 -19.04
C SER A 63 2.46 -46.70 -19.72
N GLY A 64 2.86 -47.42 -20.77
CA GLY A 64 1.98 -48.26 -21.58
C GLY A 64 0.93 -47.49 -22.38
N ARG A 65 1.11 -46.16 -22.57
CA ARG A 65 0.18 -45.28 -23.30
C ARG A 65 0.62 -45.06 -24.74
N SER A 66 -0.30 -44.55 -25.56
CA SER A 66 -0.06 -44.13 -26.94
C SER A 66 -0.42 -42.66 -27.14
N ASP A 67 0.25 -42.00 -28.06
CA ASP A 67 0.02 -40.62 -28.49
C ASP A 67 -0.75 -40.53 -29.83
N ALA A 68 -1.25 -41.64 -30.37
CA ALA A 68 -1.90 -41.68 -31.69
C ALA A 68 -3.10 -40.74 -31.82
N ASP A 69 -3.90 -40.60 -30.75
CA ASP A 69 -5.08 -39.72 -30.68
C ASP A 69 -4.87 -38.51 -29.76
N ALA A 70 -3.62 -38.21 -29.39
CA ALA A 70 -3.32 -37.11 -28.49
C ALA A 70 -3.50 -35.75 -29.17
N MET A 71 -3.88 -34.74 -28.38
CA MET A 71 -3.92 -33.34 -28.76
C MET A 71 -3.00 -32.52 -27.86
N CYS A 72 -2.48 -31.42 -28.38
CA CYS A 72 -1.73 -30.46 -27.58
C CYS A 72 -2.65 -29.82 -26.53
N ILE A 73 -2.27 -29.87 -25.25
CA ILE A 73 -3.03 -29.25 -24.15
C ILE A 73 -3.06 -27.71 -24.23
N ALA A 74 -2.14 -27.11 -24.98
CA ALA A 74 -1.98 -25.66 -25.05
C ALA A 74 -2.67 -25.03 -26.28
N CYS A 75 -2.57 -25.66 -27.45
CA CYS A 75 -3.15 -25.13 -28.70
C CYS A 75 -4.27 -25.98 -29.30
N GLU A 76 -4.59 -27.14 -28.71
CA GLU A 76 -5.61 -28.09 -29.18
C GLU A 76 -5.33 -28.70 -30.57
N ASP A 77 -4.15 -28.50 -31.15
CA ASP A 77 -3.75 -29.17 -32.39
C ASP A 77 -3.60 -30.69 -32.20
N ASN A 78 -4.09 -31.46 -33.18
CA ASN A 78 -4.12 -32.92 -33.16
C ASN A 78 -2.93 -33.55 -33.89
N ASN A 79 -2.66 -34.82 -33.61
CA ASN A 79 -1.53 -35.58 -34.20
C ASN A 79 -1.79 -36.06 -35.65
N SER A 80 -2.87 -35.64 -36.32
CA SER A 80 -3.19 -36.13 -37.68
C SER A 80 -2.29 -35.53 -38.76
N ASP A 81 -1.62 -34.41 -38.47
CA ASP A 81 -0.80 -33.67 -39.44
C ASP A 81 0.72 -33.87 -39.25
N GLY A 82 1.14 -34.88 -38.47
CA GLY A 82 2.56 -35.17 -38.22
C GLY A 82 3.23 -34.24 -37.20
N VAL A 83 2.45 -33.54 -36.37
CA VAL A 83 2.92 -32.62 -35.32
C VAL A 83 3.55 -33.40 -34.16
N PHE A 84 4.77 -33.04 -33.77
CA PHE A 84 5.45 -33.68 -32.64
C PHE A 84 4.82 -33.27 -31.30
N LEU A 85 4.20 -34.24 -30.61
CA LEU A 85 3.64 -34.08 -29.27
C LEU A 85 4.53 -34.72 -28.18
N PHE A 86 4.87 -33.99 -27.13
CA PHE A 86 5.68 -34.44 -25.99
C PHE A 86 4.82 -34.62 -24.71
N PRO A 87 5.00 -35.70 -23.92
CA PRO A 87 4.21 -35.92 -22.70
C PRO A 87 4.43 -34.84 -21.63
N VAL A 88 3.37 -34.32 -21.02
CA VAL A 88 3.47 -33.29 -19.95
C VAL A 88 3.86 -33.86 -18.58
N CYS A 89 3.79 -35.17 -18.39
CA CYS A 89 4.20 -35.88 -17.16
C CYS A 89 4.70 -37.30 -17.49
N ARG A 90 5.36 -37.95 -16.52
CA ARG A 90 5.90 -39.32 -16.66
C ARG A 90 4.85 -40.39 -16.97
N GLU A 91 3.62 -40.18 -16.50
CA GLU A 91 2.48 -41.08 -16.78
C GLU A 91 1.79 -40.82 -18.13
N ALA A 92 2.28 -39.85 -18.90
CA ALA A 92 1.76 -39.46 -20.22
C ALA A 92 0.23 -39.19 -20.25
N HIS A 93 -0.30 -38.50 -19.24
CA HIS A 93 -1.73 -38.16 -19.17
C HIS A 93 -2.18 -37.20 -20.27
N HIS A 94 -1.34 -36.21 -20.60
CA HIS A 94 -1.57 -35.24 -21.66
C HIS A 94 -0.26 -34.96 -22.40
N PHE A 95 -0.37 -34.25 -23.52
CA PHE A 95 0.76 -33.94 -24.38
C PHE A 95 0.75 -32.47 -24.77
N VAL A 96 1.90 -31.96 -25.21
CA VAL A 96 2.10 -30.59 -25.66
C VAL A 96 2.94 -30.59 -26.93
N CYS A 97 2.63 -29.73 -27.90
CA CYS A 97 3.44 -29.61 -29.11
C CYS A 97 4.76 -28.87 -28.81
N LEU A 98 5.75 -29.09 -29.68
CA LEU A 98 7.07 -28.48 -29.52
C LEU A 98 7.01 -26.94 -29.57
N ASP A 99 6.13 -26.37 -30.40
CA ASP A 99 5.99 -24.92 -30.53
C ASP A 99 5.45 -24.28 -29.25
N CYS A 100 4.46 -24.89 -28.60
CA CYS A 100 3.95 -24.41 -27.31
C CYS A 100 4.99 -24.55 -26.19
N LEU A 101 5.79 -25.63 -26.19
CA LEU A 101 6.93 -25.77 -25.26
C LEU A 101 7.96 -24.67 -25.46
N LYS A 102 8.26 -24.34 -26.72
CA LYS A 102 9.20 -23.28 -27.10
C LYS A 102 8.69 -21.91 -26.65
N GLU A 103 7.45 -21.58 -26.98
CA GLU A 103 6.85 -20.29 -26.64
C GLU A 103 6.80 -20.06 -25.12
N GLU A 104 6.48 -21.09 -24.33
CA GLU A 104 6.50 -21.00 -22.88
C GLU A 104 7.92 -20.92 -22.30
N ALA A 105 8.90 -21.58 -22.93
CA ALA A 105 10.30 -21.44 -22.55
C ALA A 105 10.82 -20.00 -22.79
N GLU A 106 10.43 -19.37 -23.89
CA GLU A 106 10.80 -17.99 -24.23
C GLU A 106 10.19 -16.96 -23.24
N LYS A 107 8.99 -17.24 -22.73
CA LYS A 107 8.31 -16.39 -21.73
C LYS A 107 8.89 -16.55 -20.31
N GLY A 108 9.69 -17.58 -20.06
CA GLY A 108 10.23 -17.88 -18.72
C GLY A 108 9.16 -18.37 -17.73
N THR A 109 8.01 -18.87 -18.21
CA THR A 109 6.89 -19.33 -17.39
C THR A 109 6.83 -20.86 -17.31
N GLU A 110 6.17 -21.40 -16.28
CA GLU A 110 5.99 -22.86 -16.05
C GLU A 110 4.53 -23.27 -16.17
N ARG A 111 3.81 -22.75 -17.18
CA ARG A 111 2.36 -22.92 -17.29
C ARG A 111 1.93 -24.27 -17.89
N ILE A 112 2.86 -25.00 -18.52
CA ILE A 112 2.59 -26.33 -19.06
C ILE A 112 2.72 -27.35 -17.92
N LEU A 113 1.59 -27.67 -17.32
CA LEU A 113 1.47 -28.63 -16.22
C LEU A 113 0.46 -29.71 -16.56
N CYS A 114 0.68 -30.89 -15.99
CA CYS A 114 -0.32 -31.95 -16.03
C CYS A 114 -1.50 -31.59 -15.12
N PRO A 115 -2.76 -31.60 -15.61
CA PRO A 115 -3.93 -31.37 -14.77
C PRO A 115 -4.07 -32.35 -13.58
N TYR A 116 -3.49 -33.55 -13.72
CA TYR A 116 -3.49 -34.62 -12.72
C TYR A 116 -2.26 -34.60 -11.80
N ASP A 117 -1.20 -33.87 -12.18
CA ASP A 117 0.06 -33.79 -11.45
C ASP A 117 0.61 -32.36 -11.58
N ARG A 118 0.03 -31.45 -10.80
CA ARG A 118 0.24 -29.98 -10.93
C ARG A 118 1.52 -29.49 -10.25
N GLU A 119 2.28 -30.38 -9.60
CA GLU A 119 3.50 -30.04 -8.87
C GLU A 119 4.78 -30.30 -9.67
N ASP A 120 4.74 -31.18 -10.69
CA ASP A 120 5.91 -31.50 -11.54
C ASP A 120 5.77 -30.88 -12.95
N PRO A 121 6.54 -29.84 -13.29
CA PRO A 121 6.61 -29.27 -14.63
C PRO A 121 7.47 -30.13 -15.57
N PHE A 122 7.27 -31.46 -15.55
CA PHE A 122 8.12 -32.46 -16.20
C PHE A 122 8.52 -32.08 -17.63
N ALA A 123 7.56 -31.72 -18.48
CA ALA A 123 7.87 -31.37 -19.87
C ALA A 123 8.78 -30.14 -20.00
N MET A 124 8.56 -29.11 -19.19
CA MET A 124 9.41 -27.92 -19.20
C MET A 124 10.79 -28.24 -18.60
N THR A 125 10.85 -29.02 -17.53
CA THR A 125 12.09 -29.45 -16.89
C THR A 125 12.95 -30.25 -17.86
N GLU A 126 12.38 -31.27 -18.51
CA GLU A 126 13.09 -32.12 -19.46
C GLU A 126 13.44 -31.38 -20.75
N TYR A 127 12.56 -30.51 -21.25
CA TYR A 127 12.87 -29.65 -22.39
C TYR A 127 14.08 -28.76 -22.09
N ARG A 128 14.07 -28.03 -20.96
CA ARG A 128 15.20 -27.18 -20.52
C ARG A 128 16.46 -28.00 -20.27
N ARG A 129 16.37 -29.19 -19.68
CA ARG A 129 17.50 -30.10 -19.47
C ARG A 129 18.11 -30.54 -20.79
N ILE A 130 17.32 -31.06 -21.73
CA ILE A 130 17.79 -31.52 -23.04
C ILE A 130 18.40 -30.36 -23.84
N VAL A 131 17.71 -29.21 -23.87
CA VAL A 131 18.23 -27.99 -24.52
C VAL A 131 19.58 -27.61 -23.91
N SER A 132 19.71 -27.62 -22.58
CA SER A 132 20.96 -27.29 -21.88
C SER A 132 22.09 -28.28 -22.16
N GLU A 133 21.82 -29.59 -22.08
CA GLU A 133 22.79 -30.64 -22.41
C GLU A 133 23.25 -30.55 -23.88
N ARG A 134 22.33 -30.23 -24.79
CA ARG A 134 22.64 -30.04 -26.20
C ARG A 134 23.43 -28.76 -26.45
N HIS A 135 23.09 -27.65 -25.78
CA HIS A 135 23.90 -26.43 -25.77
C HIS A 135 25.32 -26.72 -25.31
N GLU A 136 25.49 -27.45 -24.21
CA GLU A 136 26.79 -27.80 -23.67
C GLU A 136 27.57 -28.71 -24.62
N ALA A 137 26.94 -29.77 -25.15
CA ALA A 137 27.56 -30.64 -26.14
C ALA A 137 27.96 -29.89 -27.42
N PHE A 138 27.18 -28.88 -27.82
CA PHE A 138 27.50 -28.02 -28.96
C PHE A 138 28.65 -27.06 -28.64
N ARG A 139 28.65 -26.41 -27.46
CA ARG A 139 29.80 -25.60 -26.99
C ARG A 139 31.09 -26.42 -26.93
N ASN A 140 31.03 -27.65 -26.43
CA ASN A 140 32.19 -28.56 -26.38
C ASN A 140 32.68 -28.95 -27.78
N ARG A 141 31.77 -29.16 -28.75
CA ARG A 141 32.16 -29.40 -30.14
C ARG A 141 32.79 -28.18 -30.78
N LEU A 142 32.26 -26.98 -30.52
CA LEU A 142 32.84 -25.72 -30.99
C LEU A 142 34.24 -25.51 -30.39
N ALA A 143 34.41 -25.78 -29.08
CA ALA A 143 35.70 -25.70 -28.40
C ALA A 143 36.73 -26.70 -28.96
N ALA A 144 36.28 -27.86 -29.45
CA ALA A 144 37.16 -28.86 -30.07
C ALA A 144 37.59 -28.52 -31.51
N GLN A 145 36.99 -27.52 -32.16
CA GLN A 145 37.40 -27.10 -33.50
C GLN A 145 38.75 -26.37 -33.45
N PRO A 146 39.61 -26.50 -34.48
CA PRO A 146 40.84 -25.73 -34.55
C PRO A 146 40.55 -24.22 -34.59
N ALA A 147 40.77 -23.54 -33.47
CA ALA A 147 40.67 -22.10 -33.36
C ALA A 147 42.06 -21.47 -33.32
N HIS A 148 42.20 -20.29 -33.91
CA HIS A 148 43.40 -19.50 -33.73
C HIS A 148 43.36 -18.80 -32.37
N THR A 149 44.39 -19.01 -31.56
CA THR A 149 44.57 -18.31 -30.27
C THR A 149 45.68 -17.26 -30.43
N PRO A 150 45.34 -15.98 -30.64
CA PRO A 150 46.34 -14.92 -30.74
C PRO A 150 46.85 -14.50 -29.35
N ASP A 151 48.11 -14.06 -29.28
CA ASP A 151 48.67 -13.40 -28.09
C ASP A 151 48.09 -11.99 -27.92
N ASP A 152 47.93 -11.24 -29.02
CA ASP A 152 47.33 -9.90 -29.07
C ASP A 152 46.15 -9.87 -30.05
N PHE A 153 45.02 -9.29 -29.63
CA PHE A 153 43.81 -9.17 -30.42
C PHE A 153 43.22 -7.76 -30.33
N SER A 154 43.22 -7.02 -31.43
CA SER A 154 42.54 -5.71 -31.49
C SER A 154 41.08 -5.91 -31.86
N LEU A 155 40.16 -5.61 -30.93
CA LEU A 155 38.73 -5.64 -31.23
C LEU A 155 38.37 -4.40 -32.03
N THR A 156 37.97 -4.59 -33.28
CA THR A 156 37.58 -3.51 -34.21
C THR A 156 36.26 -3.87 -34.90
N THR A 157 35.75 -2.95 -35.73
CA THR A 157 34.59 -3.22 -36.60
C THR A 157 34.87 -4.23 -37.72
N THR A 158 36.12 -4.70 -37.85
CA THR A 158 36.57 -5.74 -38.78
C THR A 158 37.11 -6.96 -38.01
N ILE A 159 36.22 -7.91 -37.71
CA ILE A 159 36.58 -9.16 -37.01
C ILE A 159 37.00 -10.23 -38.05
N PRO A 160 38.07 -11.02 -37.80
CA PRO A 160 38.50 -12.08 -38.70
C PRO A 160 37.42 -13.10 -39.06
N ASP A 161 37.48 -13.63 -40.29
CA ASP A 161 36.58 -14.69 -40.79
C ASP A 161 36.94 -16.11 -40.31
N LYS A 162 37.96 -16.25 -39.46
CA LYS A 162 38.39 -17.54 -38.90
C LYS A 162 37.92 -17.69 -37.44
N PRO A 163 37.56 -18.92 -37.00
CA PRO A 163 37.33 -19.20 -35.58
C PRO A 163 38.51 -18.72 -34.73
N THR A 164 38.25 -17.85 -33.77
CA THR A 164 39.28 -17.23 -32.92
C THR A 164 38.91 -17.43 -31.46
N LEU A 165 39.81 -18.05 -30.70
CA LEU A 165 39.64 -18.27 -29.27
C LEU A 165 40.48 -17.25 -28.51
N LEU A 166 39.84 -16.44 -27.69
CA LEU A 166 40.50 -15.49 -26.79
C LEU A 166 40.54 -16.11 -25.39
N THR A 167 41.73 -16.30 -24.84
CA THR A 167 41.93 -16.91 -23.52
C THR A 167 42.47 -15.90 -22.52
N GLU A 168 42.71 -16.31 -21.28
CA GLU A 168 43.31 -15.47 -20.23
C GLU A 168 44.74 -15.00 -20.59
N GLN A 169 45.39 -15.64 -21.57
CA GLN A 169 46.70 -15.24 -22.08
C GLN A 169 46.58 -14.18 -23.18
N THR A 170 45.46 -14.11 -23.89
CA THR A 170 45.23 -13.17 -24.98
C THR A 170 45.01 -11.77 -24.45
N THR A 171 45.75 -10.80 -24.98
CA THR A 171 45.57 -9.37 -24.70
C THR A 171 44.63 -8.75 -25.72
N VAL A 172 43.43 -8.38 -25.29
CA VAL A 172 42.41 -7.71 -26.09
C VAL A 172 42.54 -6.19 -25.96
N SER A 173 42.83 -5.52 -27.08
CA SER A 173 42.90 -4.06 -27.14
C SER A 173 41.57 -3.46 -27.58
N LEU A 174 41.06 -2.51 -26.80
CA LEU A 174 39.78 -1.82 -27.00
C LEU A 174 40.05 -0.32 -27.23
N GLU A 175 40.01 0.12 -28.48
CA GLU A 175 40.34 1.50 -28.87
C GLU A 175 39.47 1.93 -30.05
N ASN A 176 38.98 3.17 -30.02
CA ASN A 176 38.13 3.77 -31.06
C ASN A 176 36.90 2.90 -31.42
N ILE A 177 36.26 2.33 -30.39
CA ILE A 177 35.16 1.37 -30.51
C ILE A 177 34.11 1.60 -29.41
N ALA A 178 32.84 1.34 -29.75
CA ALA A 178 31.78 1.19 -28.76
C ALA A 178 31.38 -0.28 -28.66
N ILE A 179 31.27 -0.83 -27.45
CA ILE A 179 30.88 -2.23 -27.23
C ILE A 179 29.76 -2.35 -26.22
N SER A 180 29.01 -3.44 -26.30
CA SER A 180 27.95 -3.72 -25.36
C SER A 180 28.52 -4.09 -23.98
N GLU A 181 27.79 -3.76 -22.92
CA GLU A 181 28.24 -4.01 -21.55
C GLU A 181 28.53 -5.50 -21.32
N THR A 182 27.70 -6.41 -21.82
CA THR A 182 27.89 -7.85 -21.63
C THR A 182 29.16 -8.35 -22.31
N LEU A 183 29.47 -7.88 -23.53
CA LEU A 183 30.73 -8.23 -24.18
C LEU A 183 31.92 -7.72 -23.38
N PHE A 184 31.85 -6.51 -22.86
CA PHE A 184 32.91 -5.94 -22.02
C PHE A 184 33.16 -6.77 -20.76
N PHE A 185 32.10 -7.17 -20.03
CA PHE A 185 32.23 -8.00 -18.84
C PHE A 185 32.88 -9.36 -19.15
N VAL A 186 32.44 -10.04 -20.21
CA VAL A 186 33.03 -11.34 -20.60
C VAL A 186 34.51 -11.18 -20.95
N LEU A 187 34.88 -10.11 -21.66
CA LEU A 187 36.28 -9.82 -21.97
C LEU A 187 37.12 -9.60 -20.70
N LEU A 188 36.63 -8.81 -19.74
CA LEU A 188 37.31 -8.61 -18.45
C LEU A 188 37.49 -9.93 -17.69
N SER A 189 36.54 -10.86 -17.79
CA SER A 189 36.58 -12.13 -17.03
C SER A 189 37.45 -13.20 -17.68
N LYS A 190 37.58 -13.18 -19.01
CA LYS A 190 38.18 -14.29 -19.78
C LYS A 190 39.48 -13.94 -20.49
N THR A 191 39.85 -12.67 -20.59
CA THR A 191 41.02 -12.20 -21.36
C THR A 191 41.80 -11.14 -20.59
N LYS A 192 43.00 -10.77 -21.04
CA LYS A 192 43.66 -9.54 -20.56
C LYS A 192 43.13 -8.36 -21.36
N VAL A 193 42.71 -7.27 -20.72
CA VAL A 193 42.09 -6.14 -21.42
C VAL A 193 43.00 -4.91 -21.36
N ARG A 194 43.26 -4.29 -22.52
CA ARG A 194 43.93 -2.99 -22.65
C ARG A 194 42.94 -1.98 -23.21
N VAL A 195 42.59 -0.98 -22.41
CA VAL A 195 41.72 0.14 -22.83
C VAL A 195 42.58 1.26 -23.43
N GLY A 196 42.33 1.59 -24.68
CA GLY A 196 42.93 2.72 -25.42
C GLY A 196 42.03 3.94 -25.45
N GLU A 197 42.24 4.82 -26.43
CA GLU A 197 41.42 6.03 -26.60
C GLU A 197 39.99 5.72 -27.09
N ASN A 198 39.03 6.58 -26.75
CA ASN A 198 37.66 6.58 -27.28
C ASN A 198 36.88 5.27 -27.15
N LEU A 199 37.11 4.48 -26.09
CA LEU A 199 36.24 3.35 -25.74
C LEU A 199 34.90 3.88 -25.18
N SER A 200 33.79 3.34 -25.65
CA SER A 200 32.46 3.59 -25.05
C SER A 200 31.67 2.30 -24.81
N LEU A 201 30.80 2.32 -23.80
CA LEU A 201 29.89 1.24 -23.45
C LEU A 201 28.43 1.65 -23.69
N PHE A 202 27.63 0.68 -24.15
CA PHE A 202 26.18 0.80 -24.26
C PHE A 202 25.46 -0.45 -23.70
N GLY A 203 24.22 -0.27 -23.24
CA GLY A 203 23.42 -1.38 -22.73
C GLY A 203 22.98 -2.38 -23.81
N ASP A 204 22.79 -3.63 -23.42
CA ASP A 204 22.35 -4.70 -24.33
C ASP A 204 20.87 -4.56 -24.72
N SER A 205 20.60 -4.62 -26.02
CA SER A 205 19.30 -4.71 -26.66
C SER A 205 19.20 -6.04 -27.41
N ASN A 206 18.12 -6.80 -27.19
CA ASN A 206 17.97 -8.14 -27.77
C ASN A 206 18.09 -8.10 -29.31
N GLY A 207 19.06 -8.84 -29.85
CA GLY A 207 19.29 -9.00 -31.29
C GLY A 207 20.15 -7.92 -31.95
N GLU A 208 20.55 -6.86 -31.23
CA GLU A 208 21.43 -5.81 -31.76
C GLU A 208 22.90 -6.23 -31.76
N ASP A 209 23.66 -5.56 -32.62
CA ASP A 209 25.09 -5.77 -32.75
C ASP A 209 25.83 -5.29 -31.49
N CYS A 210 26.65 -6.14 -30.89
CA CYS A 210 27.40 -5.86 -29.65
C CYS A 210 28.63 -4.95 -29.84
N ILE A 211 28.91 -4.54 -31.07
CA ILE A 211 29.99 -3.62 -31.44
C ILE A 211 29.41 -2.53 -32.35
N ALA A 212 29.85 -1.30 -32.15
CA ALA A 212 29.56 -0.15 -32.98
C ALA A 212 30.83 0.71 -33.15
N GLU A 213 30.80 1.60 -34.14
CA GLU A 213 31.86 2.61 -34.29
C GLU A 213 31.86 3.57 -33.09
N HIS A 214 33.05 4.09 -32.74
CA HIS A 214 33.11 5.22 -31.83
C HIS A 214 32.29 6.39 -32.41
N ASP A 215 31.69 7.20 -31.53
CA ASP A 215 30.76 8.30 -31.86
C ASP A 215 29.36 7.90 -32.36
N MET A 216 29.07 6.61 -32.59
CA MET A 216 27.69 6.17 -32.77
C MET A 216 26.94 6.27 -31.43
N ALA A 217 26.17 7.34 -31.27
CA ALA A 217 25.34 7.57 -30.10
C ALA A 217 24.28 6.46 -29.95
N ARG A 218 24.56 5.49 -29.08
CA ARG A 218 23.53 4.58 -28.54
C ARG A 218 23.14 5.10 -27.16
N SER A 219 21.90 5.56 -27.05
CA SER A 219 21.33 6.09 -25.81
C SER A 219 20.98 5.01 -24.79
N THR A 220 21.16 3.73 -25.13
CA THR A 220 20.85 2.61 -24.22
C THR A 220 21.80 2.65 -23.02
N PRO A 221 21.28 2.87 -21.81
CA PRO A 221 22.11 3.02 -20.62
C PRO A 221 22.81 1.71 -20.28
N VAL A 222 24.02 1.84 -19.75
CA VAL A 222 24.79 0.73 -19.21
C VAL A 222 24.28 0.45 -17.80
N LEU A 223 23.71 -0.74 -17.58
CA LEU A 223 23.20 -1.15 -16.28
C LEU A 223 24.34 -1.65 -15.37
N LEU A 224 25.48 -2.05 -15.93
CA LEU A 224 26.61 -2.67 -15.23
C LEU A 224 26.15 -3.80 -14.30
N ARG A 225 25.09 -4.51 -14.70
CA ARG A 225 24.55 -5.65 -13.96
C ARG A 225 24.95 -6.92 -14.71
N GLN A 226 25.55 -7.86 -13.99
CA GLN A 226 25.71 -9.20 -14.53
C GLN A 226 24.33 -9.89 -14.52
N LYS A 227 23.85 -10.30 -15.69
CA LYS A 227 22.66 -11.16 -15.82
C LYS A 227 23.06 -12.56 -15.30
N GLU A 228 22.58 -12.88 -14.11
CA GLU A 228 22.54 -14.23 -13.49
C GLU A 228 23.88 -14.85 -13.00
N GLN A 229 23.94 -15.03 -11.68
CA GLN A 229 24.66 -16.06 -10.92
C GLN A 229 26.11 -16.41 -11.33
N SER A 230 27.06 -15.52 -11.02
CA SER A 230 28.35 -15.83 -10.39
C SER A 230 29.23 -14.59 -10.51
N GLU A 231 29.63 -13.96 -9.40
CA GLU A 231 30.69 -12.95 -9.45
C GLU A 231 31.91 -13.60 -10.13
N PRO A 232 32.39 -13.13 -11.29
CA PRO A 232 33.72 -13.43 -11.73
C PRO A 232 34.64 -12.52 -10.91
N ASN A 233 34.70 -12.76 -9.60
CA ASN A 233 35.76 -12.27 -8.72
C ASN A 233 37.06 -13.05 -9.02
N THR A 234 37.31 -13.33 -10.31
CA THR A 234 38.56 -13.96 -10.73
C THR A 234 39.67 -12.92 -10.54
N PRO A 235 40.87 -13.33 -10.13
CA PRO A 235 42.01 -12.42 -10.03
C PRO A 235 42.23 -11.63 -11.32
N LEU A 236 42.01 -12.26 -12.48
CA LEU A 236 42.11 -11.63 -13.80
C LEU A 236 41.11 -10.48 -13.99
N PHE A 237 39.85 -10.65 -13.60
CA PHE A 237 38.84 -9.60 -13.71
C PHE A 237 39.20 -8.37 -12.88
N LEU A 238 39.62 -8.58 -11.63
CA LEU A 238 40.06 -7.50 -10.73
C LEU A 238 41.34 -6.82 -11.21
N GLU A 239 42.30 -7.59 -11.73
CA GLU A 239 43.53 -7.09 -12.34
C GLU A 239 43.22 -6.20 -13.56
N ASN A 240 42.35 -6.68 -14.45
CA ASN A 240 41.92 -5.91 -15.61
C ASN A 240 41.28 -4.58 -15.20
N ILE A 241 40.31 -4.58 -14.27
CA ILE A 241 39.68 -3.33 -13.80
C ILE A 241 40.71 -2.37 -13.22
N SER A 242 41.64 -2.89 -12.42
CA SER A 242 42.68 -2.07 -11.78
C SER A 242 43.60 -1.39 -12.80
N ASN A 243 43.85 -2.06 -13.94
CA ASN A 243 44.68 -1.55 -15.04
C ASN A 243 43.97 -0.56 -15.97
N ILE A 244 42.64 -0.42 -15.88
CA ILE A 244 41.90 0.56 -16.67
C ILE A 244 42.19 1.97 -16.11
N PRO A 245 42.55 2.95 -16.96
CA PRO A 245 42.70 4.34 -16.53
C PRO A 245 41.37 4.95 -16.08
N SER A 246 41.39 5.81 -15.06
CA SER A 246 40.20 6.55 -14.62
C SER A 246 39.63 7.42 -15.75
N ASN A 247 38.31 7.58 -15.80
CA ASN A 247 37.61 8.39 -16.83
C ASN A 247 37.94 8.03 -18.29
N SER A 248 38.32 6.77 -18.58
CA SER A 248 38.71 6.32 -19.94
C SER A 248 37.56 5.75 -20.76
N ILE A 249 36.44 5.37 -20.12
CA ILE A 249 35.34 4.65 -20.77
C ILE A 249 34.10 5.55 -20.86
N GLY A 250 33.69 5.98 -22.04
CA GLY A 250 32.46 6.75 -22.23
C GLY A 250 31.20 5.90 -22.02
N CYS A 251 30.19 6.38 -21.30
CA CYS A 251 28.90 5.70 -21.24
C CYS A 251 27.75 6.63 -20.81
N THR A 252 26.51 6.19 -21.04
CA THR A 252 25.32 6.68 -20.32
C THR A 252 25.06 5.75 -19.14
N LEU A 253 25.14 6.25 -17.91
CA LEU A 253 25.01 5.41 -16.71
C LEU A 253 23.54 5.05 -16.42
N GLY A 254 23.27 3.77 -16.26
CA GLY A 254 21.97 3.25 -15.83
C GLY A 254 21.63 3.53 -14.36
N ASN A 255 20.67 2.78 -13.84
CA ASN A 255 19.98 3.11 -12.59
C ASN A 255 20.53 2.41 -11.35
N PHE A 256 21.32 1.34 -11.49
CA PHE A 256 21.57 0.44 -10.38
C PHE A 256 22.93 -0.26 -10.48
N LEU A 257 23.78 -0.03 -9.49
CA LEU A 257 25.11 -0.63 -9.38
C LEU A 257 25.22 -1.42 -8.08
N ILE A 258 25.90 -2.57 -8.15
CA ILE A 258 26.15 -3.45 -7.00
C ILE A 258 27.64 -3.79 -6.97
N ASP A 259 28.25 -3.77 -5.79
CA ASP A 259 29.57 -4.29 -5.47
C ASP A 259 30.65 -3.95 -6.51
N ILE A 260 31.10 -4.96 -7.26
CA ILE A 260 32.25 -4.84 -8.15
C ILE A 260 32.03 -3.84 -9.28
N SER A 261 30.78 -3.62 -9.70
CA SER A 261 30.41 -2.61 -10.70
C SER A 261 30.70 -1.19 -10.21
N ILE A 262 30.87 -0.97 -8.91
CA ILE A 262 31.28 0.33 -8.36
C ILE A 262 32.78 0.58 -8.53
N ARG A 263 33.62 -0.46 -8.63
CA ARG A 263 35.03 -0.26 -9.03
C ARG A 263 35.14 0.32 -10.44
N LEU A 264 34.24 -0.10 -11.33
CA LEU A 264 34.15 0.44 -12.68
C LEU A 264 33.71 1.90 -12.68
N LEU A 265 32.96 2.37 -11.69
CA LEU A 265 32.47 3.76 -11.63
C LEU A 265 33.59 4.79 -11.77
N THR A 266 34.78 4.53 -11.20
CA THR A 266 35.95 5.41 -11.30
C THR A 266 36.57 5.45 -12.71
N LYS A 267 36.25 4.47 -13.55
CA LYS A 267 36.76 4.29 -14.92
C LYS A 267 35.85 4.93 -15.96
N LEU A 268 34.61 5.24 -15.60
CA LEU A 268 33.59 5.73 -16.52
C LEU A 268 33.66 7.26 -16.67
N ARG A 269 33.55 7.72 -17.91
CA ARG A 269 33.24 9.09 -18.29
C ARG A 269 31.76 9.16 -18.64
N ILE A 270 30.95 9.51 -17.66
CA ILE A 270 29.48 9.50 -17.76
C ILE A 270 29.00 10.75 -18.51
N SER A 271 28.27 10.55 -19.60
CA SER A 271 27.63 11.65 -20.33
C SER A 271 26.36 12.12 -19.59
N GLY A 272 26.07 13.43 -19.63
CA GLY A 272 24.85 13.99 -19.03
C GLY A 272 23.55 13.69 -19.80
N GLY A 273 23.63 12.87 -20.86
CA GLY A 273 22.52 12.55 -21.77
C GLY A 273 21.84 11.24 -21.39
N GLY A 274 20.89 11.30 -20.46
CA GLY A 274 20.00 10.19 -20.14
C GLY A 274 18.88 10.64 -19.19
N ASP A 275 17.63 10.30 -19.50
CA ASP A 275 16.42 10.63 -18.71
C ASP A 275 16.25 9.73 -17.48
N TYR A 276 17.37 9.35 -16.85
CA TYR A 276 17.41 8.36 -15.79
C TYR A 276 17.54 9.02 -14.42
N GLU A 277 16.39 9.33 -13.83
CA GLU A 277 16.29 10.11 -12.61
C GLU A 277 16.69 9.36 -11.32
N PHE A 278 17.04 8.07 -11.39
CA PHE A 278 17.30 7.22 -10.21
C PHE A 278 18.72 6.62 -10.21
N LEU A 279 19.37 6.59 -9.05
CA LEU A 279 20.64 5.92 -8.80
C LEU A 279 20.56 5.06 -7.53
N SER A 280 20.83 3.77 -7.62
CA SER A 280 20.97 2.88 -6.46
C SER A 280 22.32 2.20 -6.44
N LEU A 281 23.05 2.34 -5.33
CA LEU A 281 24.36 1.75 -5.09
C LEU A 281 24.30 0.85 -3.86
N VAL A 282 24.72 -0.40 -4.02
CA VAL A 282 24.81 -1.38 -2.93
C VAL A 282 26.24 -1.89 -2.86
N ILE A 283 26.88 -1.79 -1.69
CA ILE A 283 28.22 -2.36 -1.45
C ILE A 283 28.20 -3.19 -0.17
N GLU A 284 28.42 -4.48 -0.27
CA GLU A 284 28.42 -5.39 0.87
C GLU A 284 29.82 -5.59 1.47
N LYS A 285 30.88 -5.37 0.68
CA LYS A 285 32.28 -5.55 1.11
C LYS A 285 33.09 -4.26 1.00
N GLU A 286 33.76 -3.87 2.08
CA GLU A 286 34.59 -2.65 2.14
C GLU A 286 35.70 -2.63 1.08
N GLU A 287 36.22 -3.79 0.68
CA GLU A 287 37.34 -3.89 -0.26
C GLU A 287 37.08 -3.18 -1.60
N HIS A 288 35.81 -3.10 -2.03
CA HIS A 288 35.38 -2.43 -3.25
C HIS A 288 35.49 -0.90 -3.18
N LEU A 289 35.67 -0.33 -1.99
CA LEU A 289 35.77 1.12 -1.77
C LEU A 289 37.17 1.70 -2.01
N LYS A 290 38.21 0.86 -2.04
CA LYS A 290 39.61 1.31 -1.95
C LYS A 290 39.98 2.38 -2.98
N GLU A 291 39.57 2.21 -4.23
CA GLU A 291 39.89 3.14 -5.33
C GLU A 291 39.09 4.44 -5.22
N ILE A 292 37.76 4.34 -5.06
CA ILE A 292 36.87 5.50 -5.04
C ILE A 292 37.12 6.40 -3.81
N LEU A 293 37.46 5.82 -2.66
CA LEU A 293 37.77 6.59 -1.46
C LEU A 293 39.10 7.35 -1.55
N ALA A 294 40.01 6.93 -2.42
CA ALA A 294 41.27 7.65 -2.69
C ALA A 294 41.07 8.86 -3.61
N MET A 295 39.90 8.99 -4.24
CA MET A 295 39.59 10.13 -5.12
C MET A 295 39.26 11.39 -4.30
N GLU A 296 39.39 12.55 -4.93
CA GLU A 296 38.95 13.82 -4.36
C GLU A 296 37.41 13.83 -4.16
N ASP A 297 36.92 14.64 -3.24
CA ASP A 297 35.48 14.80 -3.04
C ASP A 297 34.83 15.42 -4.29
N LYS A 298 33.57 15.05 -4.56
CA LYS A 298 32.83 15.48 -5.75
C LYS A 298 33.57 15.22 -7.08
N SER A 299 34.40 14.18 -7.17
CA SER A 299 35.12 13.83 -8.39
C SER A 299 34.40 12.79 -9.25
N VAL A 300 33.40 12.10 -8.71
CA VAL A 300 32.65 11.04 -9.40
C VAL A 300 31.32 11.59 -9.89
N PHE A 301 31.28 12.03 -11.14
CA PHE A 301 30.06 12.56 -11.75
C PHE A 301 29.03 11.44 -12.00
N VAL A 302 27.83 11.55 -11.41
CA VAL A 302 26.77 10.53 -11.56
C VAL A 302 25.61 10.96 -12.46
N GLY A 303 25.74 12.08 -13.16
CA GLY A 303 24.72 12.61 -14.06
C GLY A 303 23.55 13.26 -13.33
N LYS A 304 22.39 13.30 -14.00
CA LYS A 304 21.18 13.95 -13.50
C LYS A 304 20.33 12.99 -12.67
N ARG A 305 20.41 13.04 -11.33
CA ARG A 305 19.72 12.10 -10.42
C ARG A 305 18.79 12.85 -9.47
N LYS A 306 17.51 12.48 -9.51
CA LYS A 306 16.49 12.95 -8.56
C LYS A 306 16.38 12.04 -7.35
N THR A 307 16.61 10.74 -7.52
CA THR A 307 16.56 9.76 -6.43
C THR A 307 17.89 9.06 -6.27
N VAL A 308 18.40 9.01 -5.04
CA VAL A 308 19.67 8.37 -4.71
C VAL A 308 19.45 7.39 -3.55
N THR A 309 19.72 6.12 -3.79
CA THR A 309 19.63 5.05 -2.78
C THR A 309 21.01 4.46 -2.54
N LEU A 310 21.50 4.51 -1.30
CA LEU A 310 22.76 3.91 -0.90
C LEU A 310 22.53 2.85 0.18
N ARG A 311 23.14 1.67 0.01
CA ARG A 311 23.07 0.54 0.96
C ARG A 311 24.45 -0.01 1.26
N GLY A 312 24.64 -0.48 2.49
CA GLY A 312 25.90 -1.06 2.94
C GLY A 312 27.05 -0.04 2.92
N TYR A 313 28.25 -0.47 2.57
CA TYR A 313 29.41 0.42 2.46
C TYR A 313 29.26 1.58 1.45
N ALA A 314 28.21 1.59 0.61
CA ALA A 314 27.94 2.65 -0.36
C ALA A 314 27.68 4.03 0.26
N ALA A 315 27.32 4.12 1.54
CA ALA A 315 27.24 5.42 2.21
C ALA A 315 28.58 6.18 2.13
N ASN A 316 29.71 5.47 2.25
CA ASN A 316 31.04 6.07 2.36
C ASN A 316 31.49 6.77 1.07
N ILE A 317 30.86 6.49 -0.06
CA ILE A 317 31.17 7.15 -1.33
C ILE A 317 30.34 8.41 -1.55
N LEU A 318 29.35 8.70 -0.70
CA LEU A 318 28.50 9.89 -0.84
C LEU A 318 29.30 11.19 -0.97
N PRO A 319 30.36 11.47 -0.18
CA PRO A 319 31.20 12.67 -0.37
C PRO A 319 31.95 12.70 -1.72
N LYS A 320 32.14 11.54 -2.35
CA LYS A 320 32.86 11.41 -3.64
C LYS A 320 31.96 11.69 -4.84
N LEU A 321 30.64 11.61 -4.67
CA LEU A 321 29.69 11.80 -5.77
C LEU A 321 29.51 13.29 -6.08
N ALA A 322 29.59 13.64 -7.36
CA ALA A 322 29.21 14.94 -7.90
C ALA A 322 27.83 14.85 -8.56
N PHE A 323 26.87 15.56 -7.98
CA PHE A 323 25.56 15.81 -8.56
C PHE A 323 25.59 17.09 -9.41
N HIS A 324 24.74 17.15 -10.42
CA HIS A 324 24.62 18.34 -11.27
C HIS A 324 24.04 19.52 -10.48
N GLU A 325 24.63 20.72 -10.59
CA GLU A 325 24.28 21.90 -9.77
C GLU A 325 22.81 22.34 -9.91
N ASP A 326 22.23 22.18 -11.10
CA ASP A 326 20.83 22.53 -11.39
C ASP A 326 19.79 21.52 -10.85
N ILE A 327 20.20 20.48 -10.12
CA ILE A 327 19.28 19.40 -9.72
C ILE A 327 19.00 19.42 -8.23
N GLU A 328 17.71 19.47 -7.94
CA GLU A 328 17.17 19.16 -6.64
C GLU A 328 16.98 17.64 -6.52
N ILE A 329 17.58 17.04 -5.48
CA ILE A 329 17.36 15.62 -5.17
C ILE A 329 15.95 15.51 -4.59
N GLU A 330 15.04 14.89 -5.33
CA GLU A 330 13.69 14.61 -4.83
C GLU A 330 13.74 13.64 -3.63
N HIS A 331 14.56 12.58 -3.69
CA HIS A 331 14.61 11.56 -2.64
C HIS A 331 16.01 10.97 -2.38
N LEU A 332 16.51 11.12 -1.14
CA LEU A 332 17.75 10.51 -0.66
C LEU A 332 17.45 9.39 0.34
N ASP A 333 17.83 8.15 0.03
CA ASP A 333 17.55 6.97 0.85
C ASP A 333 18.84 6.23 1.25
N LEU A 334 19.19 6.27 2.54
CA LEU A 334 20.39 5.65 3.10
C LEU A 334 20.01 4.54 4.09
N GLY A 335 20.49 3.32 3.87
CA GLY A 335 20.13 2.15 4.68
C GLY A 335 21.35 1.29 5.04
N MET A 336 21.69 1.27 6.34
CA MET A 336 22.93 0.66 6.84
C MET A 336 22.64 -0.31 7.98
N GLU A 337 22.93 -1.59 7.76
CA GLU A 337 22.61 -2.64 8.74
C GLU A 337 23.68 -2.85 9.82
N LYS A 338 24.93 -2.44 9.56
CA LYS A 338 26.08 -2.63 10.45
C LYS A 338 26.81 -1.33 10.71
N GLU A 339 27.44 -1.23 11.88
CA GLU A 339 28.24 -0.06 12.28
C GLU A 339 29.38 0.21 11.30
N GLU A 340 30.11 -0.83 10.90
CA GLU A 340 31.22 -0.77 9.95
C GLU A 340 30.89 -0.05 8.63
N HIS A 341 29.61 -0.07 8.20
CA HIS A 341 29.17 0.62 6.99
C HIS A 341 29.27 2.14 7.07
N VAL A 342 29.29 2.72 8.27
CA VAL A 342 29.21 4.19 8.48
C VAL A 342 30.38 4.76 9.26
N ILE A 343 31.26 3.94 9.84
CA ILE A 343 32.38 4.39 10.71
C ILE A 343 33.18 5.55 10.09
N ARG A 344 33.48 5.48 8.79
CA ARG A 344 34.28 6.52 8.13
C ARG A 344 33.55 7.86 8.07
N ILE A 345 32.27 7.86 7.71
CA ILE A 345 31.46 9.10 7.65
C ILE A 345 31.25 9.67 9.04
N LEU A 346 30.97 8.80 10.01
CA LEU A 346 30.77 9.21 11.40
C LEU A 346 32.03 9.83 12.03
N ALA A 347 33.22 9.56 11.48
CA ALA A 347 34.48 10.19 11.90
C ALA A 347 34.73 11.58 11.28
N MET A 348 33.93 11.99 10.30
CA MET A 348 34.02 13.32 9.69
C MET A 348 33.42 14.39 10.62
N GLU A 349 33.79 15.66 10.39
CA GLU A 349 33.20 16.79 11.12
C GLU A 349 31.69 16.92 10.84
N GLU A 350 30.93 17.47 11.79
CA GLU A 350 29.51 17.72 11.61
C GLU A 350 29.26 18.71 10.45
N GLY A 351 28.21 18.47 9.65
CA GLY A 351 27.94 19.25 8.45
C GLY A 351 29.03 19.19 7.35
N SER A 352 29.93 18.20 7.42
CA SER A 352 31.03 18.05 6.45
C SER A 352 30.58 17.68 5.03
N PHE A 353 29.40 17.08 4.87
CA PHE A 353 28.87 16.76 3.54
C PHE A 353 27.54 17.43 3.26
N SER A 354 27.48 18.17 2.15
CA SER A 354 26.25 18.76 1.63
C SER A 354 25.66 17.85 0.55
N VAL A 355 24.36 17.58 0.65
CA VAL A 355 23.58 16.83 -0.35
C VAL A 355 22.81 17.75 -1.30
N GLY A 356 23.11 19.06 -1.28
CA GLY A 356 22.40 20.06 -2.08
C GLY A 356 20.98 20.33 -1.58
N LYS A 357 20.09 20.74 -2.49
CA LYS A 357 18.66 20.87 -2.21
C LYS A 357 18.02 19.48 -2.25
N THR A 358 17.35 19.09 -1.17
CA THR A 358 16.76 17.75 -1.03
C THR A 358 15.36 17.82 -0.44
N ARG A 359 14.37 17.29 -1.15
CA ARG A 359 12.97 17.31 -0.70
C ARG A 359 12.66 16.23 0.33
N GLU A 360 13.14 15.01 0.09
CA GLU A 360 12.88 13.87 0.96
C GLU A 360 14.15 13.14 1.39
N ILE A 361 14.24 12.78 2.67
CA ILE A 361 15.37 12.05 3.24
C ILE A 361 14.87 10.88 4.07
N THR A 362 15.38 9.69 3.76
CA THR A 362 15.13 8.46 4.51
C THR A 362 16.44 7.90 5.04
N LEU A 363 16.58 7.80 6.36
CA LEU A 363 17.73 7.19 7.04
C LEU A 363 17.26 5.95 7.82
N GLN A 364 17.83 4.79 7.50
CA GLN A 364 17.48 3.51 8.11
C GLN A 364 18.69 2.83 8.76
N GLY A 365 18.47 2.28 9.94
CA GLY A 365 19.52 1.58 10.69
C GLY A 365 20.62 2.55 11.14
N TYR A 366 21.88 2.13 11.02
CA TYR A 366 23.05 2.94 11.35
C TYR A 366 23.17 4.24 10.54
N ALA A 367 22.47 4.35 9.40
CA ALA A 367 22.39 5.60 8.64
C ALA A 367 21.76 6.73 9.46
N THR A 368 20.89 6.39 10.43
CA THR A 368 20.25 7.39 11.29
C THR A 368 21.30 8.22 12.01
N ASN A 369 22.36 7.61 12.54
CA ASN A 369 23.48 8.30 13.20
C ASN A 369 24.27 9.26 12.29
N MET A 370 24.06 9.23 10.96
CA MET A 370 24.71 10.13 10.00
C MET A 370 24.02 11.48 9.88
N LEU A 371 22.83 11.66 10.47
CA LEU A 371 22.08 12.92 10.40
C LEU A 371 22.93 14.18 10.74
N PRO A 372 23.78 14.19 11.79
CA PRO A 372 24.64 15.34 12.09
C PRO A 372 25.71 15.67 11.06
N GLN A 373 26.09 14.70 10.24
CA GLN A 373 27.10 14.90 9.22
C GLN A 373 26.50 15.50 7.93
N ILE A 374 25.17 15.40 7.76
CA ILE A 374 24.45 16.01 6.63
C ILE A 374 24.30 17.52 6.88
N ASN A 375 24.89 18.35 6.01
CA ASN A 375 24.63 19.79 5.99
C ASN A 375 23.41 20.11 5.14
N PHE A 376 22.32 20.51 5.79
CA PHE A 376 21.14 21.04 5.12
C PHE A 376 21.36 22.50 4.75
N HIS A 377 21.17 22.84 3.47
CA HIS A 377 21.23 24.23 3.02
C HIS A 377 20.21 25.09 3.82
N GLU A 378 20.53 26.36 4.13
CA GLU A 378 19.63 27.21 4.93
C GLU A 378 18.25 27.39 4.27
N ASP A 379 18.22 27.41 2.94
CA ASP A 379 17.00 27.44 2.11
C ASP A 379 16.38 26.04 1.83
N ASN A 380 16.89 24.97 2.46
CA ASN A 380 16.40 23.62 2.19
C ASN A 380 15.04 23.41 2.88
N GLU A 381 13.96 23.45 2.11
CA GLU A 381 12.62 23.13 2.58
C GLU A 381 12.40 21.61 2.52
N ILE A 382 13.00 20.86 3.44
CA ILE A 382 12.76 19.41 3.54
C ILE A 382 11.26 19.18 3.72
N GLU A 383 10.65 18.50 2.75
CA GLU A 383 9.25 18.15 2.77
C GLU A 383 8.99 16.87 3.57
N TYR A 384 9.91 15.91 3.54
CA TYR A 384 9.77 14.64 4.27
C TYR A 384 11.09 14.17 4.90
N LEU A 385 11.10 14.01 6.22
CA LEU A 385 12.20 13.40 6.97
C LEU A 385 11.73 12.08 7.59
N VAL A 386 12.36 10.97 7.21
CA VAL A 386 12.04 9.62 7.70
C VAL A 386 13.27 9.02 8.38
N LEU A 387 13.16 8.74 9.68
CA LEU A 387 14.21 8.09 10.48
C LEU A 387 13.68 6.77 11.05
N GLU A 388 14.34 5.65 10.73
CA GLU A 388 13.93 4.31 11.17
C GLU A 388 15.09 3.59 11.87
N ALA A 389 14.94 3.34 13.18
CA ALA A 389 15.98 2.71 13.98
C ALA A 389 15.45 1.52 14.80
N ARG A 390 15.73 0.31 14.34
CA ARG A 390 15.32 -0.94 15.03
C ARG A 390 16.12 -1.30 16.28
N LYS A 391 17.27 -0.66 16.52
CA LYS A 391 18.16 -0.90 17.66
C LYS A 391 18.63 0.43 18.25
N GLU A 392 18.99 0.42 19.53
CA GLU A 392 19.49 1.60 20.24
C GLU A 392 20.80 2.13 19.65
N GLU A 393 21.71 1.24 19.26
CA GLU A 393 23.00 1.56 18.60
C GLU A 393 22.84 2.42 17.35
N HIS A 394 21.71 2.35 16.66
CA HIS A 394 21.42 3.14 15.45
C HIS A 394 21.23 4.64 15.73
N VAL A 395 20.99 5.05 16.97
CA VAL A 395 20.68 6.45 17.34
C VAL A 395 21.57 7.00 18.45
N ILE A 396 22.44 6.18 19.03
CA ILE A 396 23.19 6.50 20.24
C ILE A 396 24.01 7.80 20.12
N ARG A 397 24.57 8.10 18.94
CA ARG A 397 25.34 9.34 18.73
C ARG A 397 24.45 10.57 18.78
N ILE A 398 23.29 10.51 18.13
CA ILE A 398 22.32 11.62 18.12
C ILE A 398 21.72 11.85 19.51
N LEU A 399 21.45 10.77 20.25
CA LEU A 399 20.91 10.90 21.61
C LEU A 399 21.87 11.61 22.58
N ALA A 400 23.18 11.58 22.31
CA ALA A 400 24.19 12.26 23.10
C ALA A 400 24.26 13.78 22.85
N MET A 401 23.62 14.28 21.79
CA MET A 401 23.65 15.71 21.44
C MET A 401 22.67 16.54 22.26
N GLU A 402 22.78 17.87 22.21
CA GLU A 402 21.87 18.77 22.92
C GLU A 402 20.46 18.76 22.28
N ASP A 403 19.43 19.10 23.06
CA ASP A 403 18.08 19.21 22.52
C ASP A 403 18.00 20.39 21.53
N GLY A 404 17.25 20.20 20.43
CA GLY A 404 17.19 21.20 19.35
C GLY A 404 18.48 21.37 18.52
N SER A 405 19.36 20.36 18.47
CA SER A 405 20.58 20.41 17.65
C SER A 405 20.30 20.40 16.13
N PHE A 406 19.12 19.93 15.69
CA PHE A 406 18.81 19.75 14.27
C PHE A 406 17.62 20.55 13.79
N SER A 407 17.83 21.49 12.87
CA SER A 407 16.72 22.14 12.18
C SER A 407 16.06 21.20 11.17
N VAL A 408 14.73 21.08 11.24
CA VAL A 408 13.91 20.23 10.35
C VAL A 408 13.11 21.03 9.31
N GLY A 409 13.47 22.31 9.11
CA GLY A 409 12.75 23.21 8.21
C GLY A 409 11.39 23.65 8.76
N LYS A 410 10.63 24.40 7.94
CA LYS A 410 9.39 25.09 8.37
C LYS A 410 8.08 24.34 8.09
N LYS A 411 8.02 23.46 7.08
CA LYS A 411 6.75 23.00 6.47
C LYS A 411 6.64 21.50 6.13
N GLY A 412 7.64 20.70 6.50
CA GLY A 412 7.68 19.28 6.15
C GLY A 412 6.83 18.36 7.03
N ALA A 413 6.85 17.07 6.69
CA ALA A 413 6.37 15.96 7.50
C ALA A 413 7.55 15.16 8.07
N ILE A 414 7.42 14.72 9.31
CA ILE A 414 8.46 14.00 10.04
C ILE A 414 7.92 12.63 10.44
N THR A 415 8.68 11.58 10.12
CA THR A 415 8.38 10.20 10.47
C THR A 415 9.51 9.62 11.30
N LEU A 416 9.23 9.25 12.54
CA LEU A 416 10.20 8.63 13.44
C LEU A 416 9.70 7.24 13.85
N GLY A 417 10.55 6.25 13.60
CA GLY A 417 10.25 4.85 13.80
C GLY A 417 11.16 4.15 14.81
N ASN A 418 10.54 3.38 15.69
CA ASN A 418 11.21 2.59 16.72
C ASN A 418 12.13 3.47 17.61
N TYR A 419 13.41 3.15 17.77
CA TYR A 419 14.33 3.94 18.60
C TYR A 419 14.52 5.38 18.10
N ALA A 420 14.26 5.65 16.81
CA ALA A 420 14.38 6.99 16.23
C ALA A 420 13.38 7.97 16.83
N VAL A 421 12.31 7.47 17.45
CA VAL A 421 11.37 8.30 18.19
C VAL A 421 12.05 9.09 19.32
N ASN A 422 13.14 8.57 19.90
CA ASN A 422 13.92 9.29 20.92
C ASN A 422 14.74 10.46 20.36
N ILE A 423 14.83 10.60 19.03
CA ILE A 423 15.48 11.75 18.37
C ILE A 423 14.57 12.98 18.39
N LEU A 424 13.26 12.83 18.62
CA LEU A 424 12.31 13.94 18.60
C LEU A 424 12.74 15.19 19.41
N PRO A 425 13.27 15.09 20.65
CA PRO A 425 13.76 16.25 21.40
C PRO A 425 15.01 16.92 20.80
N LYS A 426 15.76 16.20 19.95
CA LYS A 426 16.96 16.70 19.28
C LYS A 426 16.61 17.55 18.06
N LEU A 427 15.38 17.47 17.58
CA LEU A 427 14.89 18.29 16.48
C LEU A 427 14.48 19.68 17.02
N ALA A 428 14.88 20.73 16.30
CA ALA A 428 14.62 22.12 16.61
C ALA A 428 13.28 22.55 16.00
N PHE A 429 12.33 22.91 16.86
CA PHE A 429 11.03 23.42 16.47
C PHE A 429 10.91 24.90 16.89
N HIS A 430 10.87 25.81 15.93
CA HIS A 430 10.66 27.24 16.20
C HIS A 430 9.17 27.54 16.45
N GLU A 431 8.87 28.65 17.14
CA GLU A 431 7.48 29.07 17.41
C GLU A 431 6.66 29.29 16.13
N ASP A 432 7.33 29.72 15.05
CA ASP A 432 6.73 29.98 13.74
C ASP A 432 6.69 28.74 12.84
N ASN A 433 7.12 27.56 13.32
CA ASN A 433 7.06 26.33 12.52
C ASN A 433 5.62 25.86 12.34
N GLU A 434 5.29 25.49 11.11
CA GLU A 434 3.99 24.95 10.69
C GLU A 434 4.20 23.58 10.06
N ILE A 435 4.36 22.56 10.91
CA ILE A 435 4.66 21.20 10.47
C ILE A 435 3.38 20.54 9.98
N LYS A 436 3.45 20.01 8.76
CA LYS A 436 2.33 19.36 8.10
C LYS A 436 1.90 18.08 8.81
N ALA A 437 2.85 17.21 9.14
CA ALA A 437 2.52 15.96 9.81
C ALA A 437 3.65 15.40 10.68
N LEU A 438 3.28 14.79 11.80
CA LEU A 438 4.19 13.99 12.64
C LEU A 438 3.69 12.55 12.74
N PHE A 439 4.49 11.60 12.26
CA PHE A 439 4.24 10.17 12.36
C PHE A 439 5.21 9.54 13.35
N LEU A 440 4.71 9.01 14.45
CA LEU A 440 5.52 8.26 15.43
C LEU A 440 5.02 6.82 15.53
N PHE A 441 5.92 5.86 15.36
CA PHE A 441 5.59 4.45 15.56
C PHE A 441 6.67 3.76 16.37
N ALA A 442 6.24 2.90 17.31
CA ALA A 442 7.15 2.12 18.13
C ALA A 442 6.55 0.75 18.42
N ASP A 443 7.23 -0.31 17.99
CA ASP A 443 6.71 -1.68 18.15
C ASP A 443 6.98 -2.27 19.53
N GLN A 444 7.96 -1.74 20.27
CA GLN A 444 8.38 -2.22 21.58
C GLN A 444 8.47 -1.08 22.62
N GLU A 445 8.37 -1.42 23.90
CA GLU A 445 8.39 -0.45 25.01
C GLU A 445 9.75 0.25 25.15
N ASN A 446 10.84 -0.50 25.01
CA ASN A 446 12.22 0.00 25.03
C ASN A 446 12.47 1.10 23.98
N HIS A 447 11.80 1.05 22.82
CA HIS A 447 11.93 2.06 21.76
C HIS A 447 11.56 3.46 22.22
N ILE A 448 10.73 3.62 23.25
CA ILE A 448 10.28 4.93 23.75
C ILE A 448 10.69 5.18 25.21
N ARG A 449 11.33 4.22 25.86
CA ARG A 449 11.69 4.33 27.27
C ARG A 449 12.55 5.57 27.57
N PRO A 450 13.56 5.93 26.75
CA PRO A 450 14.35 7.16 26.99
C PRO A 450 13.51 8.44 26.95
N ILE A 451 12.67 8.61 25.91
CA ILE A 451 11.85 9.82 25.76
C ILE A 451 10.74 9.94 26.82
N ILE A 452 10.20 8.82 27.31
CA ILE A 452 9.23 8.83 28.42
C ILE A 452 9.90 9.15 29.76
N ALA A 453 11.09 8.59 30.01
CA ALA A 453 11.86 8.85 31.23
C ALA A 453 12.43 10.28 31.29
N ARG A 454 12.56 10.95 30.14
CA ARG A 454 12.98 12.35 30.06
C ARG A 454 12.03 13.26 30.86
N GLY A 455 12.61 14.16 31.64
CA GLY A 455 11.89 15.25 32.29
C GLY A 455 11.48 16.34 31.29
N GLY A 456 10.33 16.98 31.54
CA GLY A 456 9.83 18.05 30.68
C GLY A 456 9.12 17.58 29.42
N ASN A 457 8.55 18.55 28.70
CA ASN A 457 7.78 18.34 27.48
C ASN A 457 8.63 18.69 26.25
N ILE A 458 8.11 18.35 25.06
CA ILE A 458 8.70 18.61 23.76
C ILE A 458 7.75 19.54 23.02
N PHE A 459 8.22 20.76 22.77
CA PHE A 459 7.45 21.75 22.03
C PHE A 459 7.58 21.50 20.52
N LEU A 460 6.46 21.40 19.82
CA LEU A 460 6.41 21.10 18.38
C LEU A 460 5.95 22.29 17.51
N GLY A 461 5.72 23.48 18.09
CA GLY A 461 5.15 24.60 17.33
C GLY A 461 3.68 24.37 16.95
N LYS A 462 3.30 24.69 15.72
CA LYS A 462 1.99 24.38 15.15
C LYS A 462 2.05 23.10 14.33
N MET A 463 1.06 22.23 14.52
CA MET A 463 0.95 20.91 13.89
C MET A 463 -0.40 20.79 13.18
N GLU A 464 -0.38 20.43 11.90
CA GLU A 464 -1.60 20.14 11.14
C GLU A 464 -2.08 18.70 11.40
N GLU A 465 -1.19 17.71 11.41
CA GLU A 465 -1.55 16.30 11.62
C GLU A 465 -0.62 15.54 12.56
N ILE A 466 -1.17 14.64 13.39
CA ILE A 466 -0.40 13.71 14.24
C ILE A 466 -0.94 12.30 14.11
N TYR A 467 -0.03 11.35 13.86
CA TYR A 467 -0.29 9.92 13.79
C TYR A 467 0.62 9.18 14.77
N LEU A 468 0.01 8.48 15.71
CA LEU A 468 0.73 7.66 16.69
C LEU A 468 0.33 6.19 16.52
N ARG A 469 1.31 5.28 16.60
CA ARG A 469 1.09 3.83 16.49
C ARG A 469 1.94 3.04 17.50
N GLY A 470 1.38 1.95 18.03
CA GLY A 470 2.09 1.06 18.95
C GLY A 470 2.40 1.75 20.28
N TYR A 471 3.59 1.56 20.84
CA TYR A 471 3.99 2.22 22.08
C TYR A 471 4.08 3.76 21.96
N ALA A 472 4.21 4.31 20.75
CA ALA A 472 4.33 5.76 20.54
C ALA A 472 3.12 6.57 21.05
N HIS A 473 1.96 5.94 21.26
CA HIS A 473 0.82 6.59 21.93
C HIS A 473 1.18 7.21 23.29
N ASN A 474 2.09 6.59 24.05
CA ASN A 474 2.50 7.11 25.36
C ASN A 474 3.21 8.46 25.28
N ILE A 475 3.79 8.78 24.13
CA ILE A 475 4.56 10.02 23.91
C ILE A 475 3.65 11.23 23.82
N LEU A 476 2.36 11.06 23.50
CA LEU A 476 1.42 12.17 23.41
C LEU A 476 1.41 13.03 24.68
N SER A 477 1.61 12.41 25.86
CA SER A 477 1.70 13.12 27.14
C SER A 477 2.92 14.04 27.29
N LYS A 478 3.95 13.84 26.45
CA LYS A 478 5.19 14.64 26.41
C LYS A 478 5.13 15.76 25.38
N LEU A 479 4.13 15.79 24.50
CA LEU A 479 4.06 16.78 23.42
C LEU A 479 3.34 18.04 23.89
N THR A 480 3.91 19.20 23.58
CA THR A 480 3.27 20.51 23.74
C THR A 480 3.23 21.25 22.41
N PHE A 481 2.19 22.06 22.24
CA PHE A 481 1.93 22.79 20.99
C PHE A 481 1.79 24.28 21.28
N HIS A 482 1.95 25.08 20.23
CA HIS A 482 1.66 26.51 20.30
C HIS A 482 0.21 26.76 20.75
N LYS A 483 -0.04 27.85 21.49
CA LYS A 483 -1.37 28.18 22.04
C LYS A 483 -2.46 28.28 20.96
N ASP A 484 -2.08 28.72 19.76
CA ASP A 484 -2.97 28.89 18.62
C ASP A 484 -2.98 27.67 17.69
N ASN A 485 -2.52 26.51 18.16
CA ASN A 485 -2.47 25.29 17.36
C ASN A 485 -3.87 24.86 16.91
N LYS A 486 -4.03 24.71 15.59
CA LYS A 486 -5.25 24.24 14.92
C LYS A 486 -4.91 23.00 14.11
N MET A 487 -5.00 21.85 14.77
CA MET A 487 -4.75 20.56 14.17
C MET A 487 -5.94 20.11 13.33
N LEU A 488 -5.72 19.64 12.11
CA LEU A 488 -6.74 18.98 11.31
C LEU A 488 -7.01 17.57 11.81
N PHE A 489 -5.96 16.79 12.07
CA PHE A 489 -6.09 15.37 12.43
C PHE A 489 -5.25 14.96 13.64
N LEU A 490 -5.91 14.33 14.63
CA LEU A 490 -5.26 13.55 15.68
C LEU A 490 -5.67 12.09 15.54
N ASN A 491 -4.72 11.22 15.19
CA ASN A 491 -5.00 9.83 14.82
C ASN A 491 -4.22 8.83 15.69
N LEU A 492 -4.95 8.12 16.56
CA LEU A 492 -4.47 7.05 17.44
C LEU A 492 -5.25 5.77 17.12
N LYS A 493 -4.89 5.10 16.02
CA LYS A 493 -5.57 3.89 15.52
C LYS A 493 -4.75 2.63 15.72
N LYS A 494 -5.44 1.48 15.65
CA LYS A 494 -4.88 0.12 15.69
C LYS A 494 -4.13 -0.20 17.00
N THR A 495 -4.73 0.18 18.12
CA THR A 495 -4.15 -0.04 19.45
C THR A 495 -4.66 -1.34 20.06
N GLU A 496 -4.26 -2.47 19.50
CA GLU A 496 -4.80 -3.79 19.84
C GLU A 496 -4.34 -4.33 21.20
N LYS A 497 -3.29 -3.75 21.80
CA LYS A 497 -2.69 -4.20 23.05
C LYS A 497 -2.74 -3.11 24.12
N LYS A 498 -3.22 -3.45 25.33
CA LYS A 498 -3.31 -2.53 26.48
C LYS A 498 -1.97 -1.90 26.83
N MET A 499 -0.88 -2.66 26.68
CA MET A 499 0.48 -2.22 27.00
C MET A 499 0.93 -0.99 26.19
N TYR A 500 0.38 -0.77 25.00
CA TYR A 500 0.71 0.37 24.14
C TYR A 500 0.31 1.72 24.74
N ILE A 501 -0.56 1.75 25.74
CA ILE A 501 -1.04 3.00 26.37
C ILE A 501 -0.86 3.00 27.89
N ARG A 502 -0.08 2.06 28.43
CA ARG A 502 0.00 1.85 29.89
C ARG A 502 0.44 3.12 30.64
N GLU A 503 1.43 3.82 30.12
CA GLU A 503 2.00 5.02 30.75
C GLU A 503 1.01 6.19 30.69
N ILE A 504 0.40 6.43 29.52
CA ILE A 504 -0.55 7.54 29.35
C ILE A 504 -1.85 7.37 30.13
N LEU A 505 -2.23 6.13 30.48
CA LEU A 505 -3.39 5.89 31.36
C LEU A 505 -3.18 6.40 32.79
N GLY A 506 -1.93 6.44 33.27
CA GLY A 506 -1.58 6.93 34.61
C GLY A 506 -1.54 8.45 34.72
N VAL A 507 -1.58 9.16 33.60
CA VAL A 507 -1.57 10.62 33.54
C VAL A 507 -2.91 11.19 34.04
N GLU A 508 -2.90 12.40 34.62
CA GLU A 508 -4.12 13.06 35.11
C GLU A 508 -5.11 13.36 33.96
N ASP A 509 -6.40 13.30 34.26
CA ASP A 509 -7.44 13.64 33.29
C ASP A 509 -7.30 15.10 32.84
N ARG A 510 -7.55 15.35 31.55
CA ARG A 510 -7.45 16.70 30.95
C ARG A 510 -6.10 17.41 31.11
N SER A 511 -5.02 16.68 31.39
CA SER A 511 -3.69 17.26 31.50
C SER A 511 -2.97 17.39 30.15
N ILE A 512 -3.38 16.61 29.14
CA ILE A 512 -2.73 16.59 27.82
C ILE A 512 -3.44 17.57 26.90
N PHE A 513 -2.82 18.74 26.67
CA PHE A 513 -3.40 19.77 25.82
C PHE A 513 -3.01 19.61 24.34
N VAL A 514 -4.00 19.46 23.45
CA VAL A 514 -3.79 19.23 21.99
C VAL A 514 -4.22 20.39 21.09
N GLY A 515 -4.62 21.53 21.66
CA GLY A 515 -5.10 22.69 20.89
C GLY A 515 -6.54 22.53 20.38
N LYS A 516 -6.88 23.18 19.25
CA LYS A 516 -8.12 22.91 18.51
C LYS A 516 -7.87 21.74 17.56
N VAL A 517 -8.78 20.77 17.51
CA VAL A 517 -8.68 19.61 16.61
C VAL A 517 -9.90 19.57 15.69
N GLY A 518 -9.70 19.47 14.38
CA GLY A 518 -10.79 19.26 13.43
C GLY A 518 -11.38 17.86 13.59
N MET A 519 -10.54 16.83 13.48
CA MET A 519 -10.96 15.44 13.54
C MET A 519 -10.06 14.59 14.43
N MET A 520 -10.65 13.87 15.38
CA MET A 520 -9.96 12.96 16.29
C MET A 520 -10.41 11.53 16.06
N PHE A 521 -9.46 10.62 15.85
CA PHE A 521 -9.71 9.18 15.73
C PHE A 521 -9.00 8.41 16.82
N LEU A 522 -9.77 7.72 17.67
CA LEU A 522 -9.24 6.81 18.68
C LEU A 522 -9.85 5.43 18.48
N SER A 523 -9.03 4.39 18.26
CA SER A 523 -9.53 3.03 18.09
C SER A 523 -8.89 2.01 19.03
N GLU A 524 -9.66 0.99 19.35
CA GLU A 524 -9.33 -0.07 20.30
C GLU A 524 -8.90 0.52 21.66
N TYR A 525 -7.77 0.10 22.25
CA TYR A 525 -7.36 0.61 23.56
C TYR A 525 -7.12 2.14 23.57
N ALA A 526 -6.79 2.78 22.45
CA ALA A 526 -6.51 4.24 22.41
C ALA A 526 -7.71 5.10 22.82
N ILE A 527 -8.94 4.58 22.76
CA ILE A 527 -10.13 5.23 23.30
C ILE A 527 -9.92 5.69 24.74
N ASN A 528 -9.21 4.89 25.55
CA ASN A 528 -9.01 5.19 26.97
C ASN A 528 -8.07 6.39 27.20
N ILE A 529 -7.44 6.93 26.16
CA ILE A 529 -6.68 8.18 26.20
C ILE A 529 -7.63 9.38 26.19
N PHE A 530 -8.85 9.25 25.67
CA PHE A 530 -9.78 10.37 25.51
C PHE A 530 -10.00 11.19 26.81
N PRO A 531 -10.24 10.59 27.99
CA PRO A 531 -10.39 11.35 29.24
C PRO A 531 -9.14 12.15 29.66
N LYS A 532 -7.97 11.79 29.13
CA LYS A 532 -6.69 12.46 29.40
C LYS A 532 -6.49 13.72 28.57
N LEU A 533 -7.24 13.86 27.48
CA LEU A 533 -7.10 14.96 26.53
C LEU A 533 -7.85 16.21 26.98
N ARG A 534 -7.26 17.37 26.68
CA ARG A 534 -7.84 18.71 26.80
C ARG A 534 -7.65 19.43 25.48
N PHE A 535 -8.71 20.00 24.95
CA PHE A 535 -8.70 20.75 23.70
C PHE A 535 -9.50 22.04 23.86
N HIS A 536 -9.31 22.97 22.92
CA HIS A 536 -10.12 24.18 22.86
C HIS A 536 -11.58 23.85 22.55
N LYS A 537 -12.49 24.78 22.89
CA LYS A 537 -13.90 24.67 22.51
C LYS A 537 -13.99 24.62 20.98
N ASN A 538 -14.95 23.84 20.46
CA ASN A 538 -15.25 23.66 19.03
C ASN A 538 -14.28 22.67 18.33
N THR A 539 -14.08 21.50 18.92
CA THR A 539 -13.51 20.36 18.17
C THR A 539 -14.61 19.82 17.25
N ASP A 540 -14.35 19.69 15.95
CA ASP A 540 -15.47 19.47 15.02
C ASP A 540 -15.99 18.03 15.11
N ARG A 541 -15.10 17.02 15.13
CA ARG A 541 -15.49 15.59 15.02
C ARG A 541 -14.65 14.64 15.87
N LEU A 542 -15.32 13.73 16.57
CA LEU A 542 -14.72 12.62 17.31
C LEU A 542 -15.23 11.27 16.78
N PHE A 543 -14.29 10.36 16.54
CA PHE A 543 -14.54 8.98 16.15
C PHE A 543 -13.91 8.03 17.17
N LEU A 544 -14.75 7.28 17.88
CA LEU A 544 -14.34 6.21 18.79
C LEU A 544 -14.79 4.86 18.23
N SER A 545 -13.89 3.90 18.08
CA SER A 545 -14.21 2.54 17.62
C SER A 545 -13.55 1.48 18.48
N ALA A 546 -14.32 0.48 18.93
CA ALA A 546 -13.78 -0.67 19.65
C ALA A 546 -14.46 -1.96 19.18
N GLU A 547 -13.70 -2.91 18.65
CA GLU A 547 -14.26 -4.18 18.19
C GLU A 547 -14.52 -5.18 19.33
N ARG A 548 -13.90 -4.96 20.50
CA ARG A 548 -14.01 -5.83 21.67
C ARG A 548 -14.25 -5.01 22.94
N GLU A 549 -15.03 -5.59 23.85
CA GLU A 549 -15.33 -5.00 25.16
C GLU A 549 -14.08 -4.68 26.00
N GLU A 550 -13.07 -5.55 25.93
CA GLU A 550 -11.81 -5.39 26.68
C GLU A 550 -11.08 -4.08 26.37
N TYR A 551 -11.30 -3.52 25.18
CA TYR A 551 -10.66 -2.29 24.73
C TYR A 551 -11.22 -1.05 25.41
N ILE A 552 -12.47 -1.10 25.89
CA ILE A 552 -13.11 0.01 26.61
C ILE A 552 -13.17 -0.22 28.12
N ALA A 553 -12.85 -1.43 28.57
CA ALA A 553 -12.92 -1.82 29.98
C ALA A 553 -12.21 -0.83 30.95
N PRO A 554 -11.02 -0.27 30.65
CA PRO A 554 -10.40 0.72 31.54
C PRO A 554 -11.26 1.97 31.74
N THR A 555 -11.91 2.47 30.68
CA THR A 555 -12.82 3.62 30.78
C THR A 555 -14.12 3.27 31.47
N LEU A 556 -14.68 2.08 31.22
CA LEU A 556 -15.90 1.61 31.89
C LEU A 556 -15.71 1.34 33.39
N ALA A 557 -14.51 0.95 33.81
CA ALA A 557 -14.19 0.74 35.23
C ALA A 557 -14.09 2.05 36.04
N ARG A 558 -14.08 3.22 35.39
CA ARG A 558 -14.00 4.52 36.07
C ARG A 558 -15.24 4.77 36.90
N GLU A 559 -15.08 5.23 38.14
CA GLU A 559 -16.23 5.60 38.99
C GLU A 559 -16.91 6.88 38.49
N GLN A 560 -16.12 7.87 38.10
CA GLN A 560 -16.62 9.18 37.68
C GLN A 560 -16.82 9.27 36.17
N LYS A 561 -17.88 9.99 35.77
CA LYS A 561 -18.06 10.42 34.39
C LYS A 561 -16.96 11.41 34.00
N PHE A 562 -16.62 11.44 32.72
CA PHE A 562 -15.71 12.43 32.14
C PHE A 562 -16.44 13.34 31.16
N CYS A 563 -16.00 14.59 31.09
CA CYS A 563 -16.53 15.56 30.16
C CYS A 563 -15.98 15.27 28.75
N PRO A 564 -16.83 15.04 27.73
CA PRO A 564 -16.38 14.88 26.34
C PRO A 564 -15.92 16.20 25.72
N GLY A 565 -16.13 17.35 26.38
CA GLY A 565 -15.81 18.67 25.86
C GLY A 565 -16.84 19.19 24.85
N GLY A 566 -16.59 20.39 24.31
CA GLY A 566 -17.43 20.99 23.26
C GLY A 566 -17.06 20.43 21.89
N ILE A 567 -17.58 19.24 21.57
CA ILE A 567 -17.40 18.55 20.30
C ILE A 567 -18.69 18.60 19.50
N ASP A 568 -18.66 19.03 18.24
CA ASP A 568 -19.89 19.20 17.46
C ASP A 568 -20.49 17.85 16.99
N ILE A 569 -19.65 16.89 16.60
CA ILE A 569 -20.08 15.57 16.13
C ILE A 569 -19.33 14.46 16.87
N ILE A 570 -20.07 13.56 17.52
CA ILE A 570 -19.51 12.36 18.15
C ILE A 570 -20.02 11.11 17.42
N SER A 571 -19.09 10.26 17.00
CA SER A 571 -19.37 9.00 16.31
C SER A 571 -18.79 7.84 17.11
N LEU A 572 -19.65 6.94 17.56
CA LEU A 572 -19.27 5.78 18.37
C LEU A 572 -19.58 4.49 17.60
N TYR A 573 -18.57 3.65 17.43
CA TYR A 573 -18.65 2.41 16.68
C TYR A 573 -18.46 1.18 17.56
N ASN A 574 -19.29 0.15 17.32
CA ASN A 574 -19.22 -1.17 17.94
C ASN A 574 -19.30 -1.09 19.47
N TYR A 575 -18.31 -1.56 20.23
CA TYR A 575 -18.35 -1.48 21.70
C TYR A 575 -18.20 -0.04 22.21
N ALA A 576 -17.63 0.89 21.44
CA ALA A 576 -17.43 2.27 21.87
C ALA A 576 -18.75 2.99 22.22
N ILE A 577 -19.91 2.53 21.73
CA ILE A 577 -21.22 3.08 22.09
C ILE A 577 -21.49 3.01 23.60
N PHE A 578 -20.92 2.03 24.30
CA PHE A 578 -21.11 1.88 25.75
C PHE A 578 -20.40 2.96 26.56
N LEU A 579 -19.46 3.71 25.96
CA LEU A 579 -18.79 4.81 26.66
C LEU A 579 -19.73 5.96 27.00
N LEU A 580 -20.89 6.06 26.34
CA LEU A 580 -21.92 7.05 26.66
C LEU A 580 -22.30 7.05 28.15
N VAL A 581 -22.27 5.88 28.81
CA VAL A 581 -22.61 5.74 30.23
C VAL A 581 -21.62 6.48 31.14
N LYS A 582 -20.39 6.72 30.64
CA LYS A 582 -19.31 7.43 31.33
C LYS A 582 -19.09 8.84 30.80
N MET A 583 -19.79 9.26 29.76
CA MET A 583 -19.74 10.64 29.28
C MET A 583 -20.72 11.51 30.06
N ASP A 584 -20.25 12.66 30.55
CA ASP A 584 -21.10 13.72 31.08
C ASP A 584 -21.55 14.65 29.95
N MET A 585 -22.71 14.33 29.37
CA MET A 585 -23.34 15.05 28.25
C MET A 585 -24.28 16.17 28.72
N THR A 586 -24.18 16.61 29.98
CA THR A 586 -25.05 17.65 30.53
C THR A 586 -24.54 19.08 30.22
N GLY A 587 -25.43 20.08 30.33
CA GLY A 587 -25.06 21.47 30.12
C GLY A 587 -24.64 21.74 28.67
N ARG A 588 -23.40 22.22 28.45
CA ARG A 588 -22.86 22.50 27.10
C ARG A 588 -21.88 21.42 26.61
N ASN A 589 -21.93 20.23 27.20
CA ASN A 589 -21.02 19.12 26.90
C ASN A 589 -21.65 18.08 25.96
N HIS A 590 -22.79 18.36 25.34
CA HIS A 590 -23.41 17.51 24.33
C HIS A 590 -23.01 17.97 22.92
N PRO A 591 -22.92 17.04 21.95
CA PRO A 591 -22.69 17.39 20.56
C PRO A 591 -23.95 17.98 19.91
N GLY A 592 -23.78 18.59 18.75
CA GLY A 592 -24.92 18.85 17.86
C GLY A 592 -25.41 17.55 17.23
N ARG A 593 -24.49 16.64 16.85
CA ARG A 593 -24.82 15.34 16.24
C ARG A 593 -24.17 14.16 16.96
N LEU A 594 -24.98 13.15 17.27
CA LEU A 594 -24.53 11.87 17.81
C LEU A 594 -24.83 10.73 16.83
N MET A 595 -23.79 9.98 16.45
CA MET A 595 -23.92 8.80 15.57
C MET A 595 -23.49 7.56 16.33
N LEU A 596 -24.38 6.58 16.44
CA LEU A 596 -24.16 5.30 17.09
C LEU A 596 -24.30 4.18 16.07
N PHE A 597 -23.21 3.47 15.81
CA PHE A 597 -23.20 2.39 14.83
C PHE A 597 -22.66 1.11 15.46
N SER A 598 -23.28 -0.03 15.16
CA SER A 598 -22.68 -1.32 15.50
C SER A 598 -23.01 -2.41 14.51
N ALA A 599 -21.96 -3.06 14.02
CA ALA A 599 -22.05 -4.30 13.25
C ALA A 599 -21.89 -5.57 14.13
N VAL A 600 -21.58 -5.41 15.43
CA VAL A 600 -21.21 -6.51 16.32
C VAL A 600 -22.35 -6.85 17.28
N VAL A 601 -22.65 -8.16 17.39
CA VAL A 601 -23.54 -8.70 18.41
C VAL A 601 -22.88 -8.61 19.78
N TYR A 602 -23.56 -8.01 20.76
CA TYR A 602 -23.06 -7.86 22.12
C TYR A 602 -23.34 -9.08 22.99
N ARG A 603 -22.47 -9.32 23.99
CA ARG A 603 -22.69 -10.36 25.01
C ARG A 603 -23.96 -10.06 25.82
N PRO A 604 -24.80 -11.07 26.10
CA PRO A 604 -25.91 -10.91 27.04
C PRO A 604 -25.37 -10.50 28.42
N GLY A 605 -25.83 -9.37 28.95
CA GLY A 605 -25.44 -8.90 30.30
C GLY A 605 -24.67 -7.58 30.33
N ILE A 606 -23.91 -7.22 29.29
CA ILE A 606 -23.18 -5.93 29.26
C ILE A 606 -24.12 -4.75 29.48
N LEU A 607 -25.34 -4.84 28.97
CA LEU A 607 -26.37 -3.84 29.16
C LEU A 607 -27.04 -3.88 30.55
N ARG A 608 -27.03 -5.00 31.27
CA ARG A 608 -27.60 -5.06 32.63
C ARG A 608 -26.77 -4.24 33.62
N GLU A 609 -25.46 -4.14 33.38
CA GLU A 609 -24.56 -3.30 34.19
C GLU A 609 -24.83 -1.79 34.01
N TYR A 610 -25.48 -1.40 32.92
CA TYR A 610 -25.76 0.01 32.58
C TYR A 610 -27.27 0.27 32.46
N GLU A 611 -28.05 -0.18 33.43
CA GLU A 611 -29.53 -0.05 33.48
C GLU A 611 -30.05 1.40 33.67
N ASN A 612 -29.16 2.39 33.69
CA ASN A 612 -29.52 3.78 33.94
C ASN A 612 -29.83 4.55 32.65
N ASN A 613 -30.85 5.43 32.73
CA ASN A 613 -31.20 6.42 31.71
C ASN A 613 -29.96 7.22 31.27
N ILE A 614 -29.41 6.92 30.09
CA ILE A 614 -28.25 7.60 29.53
C ILE A 614 -28.72 8.95 29.01
N SER A 615 -28.37 10.03 29.73
CA SER A 615 -28.63 11.38 29.27
C SER A 615 -27.68 11.72 28.12
N ILE A 616 -28.24 12.14 26.98
CA ILE A 616 -27.48 12.56 25.79
C ILE A 616 -27.59 14.07 25.52
N GLY A 617 -28.24 14.82 26.41
CA GLY A 617 -28.42 16.27 26.27
C GLY A 617 -29.43 16.67 25.19
N ASP A 618 -29.27 17.88 24.66
CA ASP A 618 -30.12 18.45 23.61
C ASP A 618 -29.40 18.35 22.26
N LEU A 619 -29.78 17.37 21.43
CA LEU A 619 -29.10 17.06 20.17
C LEU A 619 -29.90 17.59 18.97
N ASP A 620 -29.21 18.15 17.98
CA ASP A 620 -29.80 18.50 16.68
C ASP A 620 -30.05 17.23 15.84
N GLN A 621 -29.19 16.22 15.98
CA GLN A 621 -29.34 14.95 15.25
C GLN A 621 -28.83 13.74 16.03
N VAL A 622 -29.60 12.65 15.98
CA VAL A 622 -29.23 11.33 16.54
C VAL A 622 -29.47 10.24 15.50
N ASP A 623 -28.39 9.57 15.09
CA ASP A 623 -28.46 8.41 14.19
C ASP A 623 -28.06 7.14 14.95
N ILE A 624 -28.90 6.09 14.91
CA ILE A 624 -28.67 4.83 15.62
C ILE A 624 -28.89 3.65 14.68
N ASP A 625 -27.81 2.95 14.37
CA ASP A 625 -27.77 1.95 13.31
C ASP A 625 -27.29 0.59 13.80
N GLY A 626 -27.82 -0.47 13.16
CA GLY A 626 -27.41 -1.84 13.41
C GLY A 626 -27.71 -2.30 14.85
N TYR A 627 -26.77 -3.02 15.47
CA TYR A 627 -26.92 -3.50 16.84
C TYR A 627 -26.92 -2.38 17.89
N ALA A 628 -26.59 -1.12 17.53
CA ALA A 628 -26.65 0.01 18.44
C ALA A 628 -28.10 0.36 18.86
N LEU A 629 -29.10 -0.09 18.09
CA LEU A 629 -30.53 0.06 18.40
C LEU A 629 -30.93 -0.52 19.76
N VAL A 630 -30.10 -1.40 20.31
CA VAL A 630 -30.26 -1.91 21.68
C VAL A 630 -30.22 -0.82 22.76
N LEU A 631 -29.59 0.33 22.47
CA LEU A 631 -29.54 1.46 23.40
C LEU A 631 -30.78 2.33 23.35
N LEU A 632 -31.64 2.19 22.35
CA LEU A 632 -32.73 3.13 22.08
C LEU A 632 -33.68 3.30 23.28
N GLY A 633 -34.06 2.19 23.94
CA GLY A 633 -34.90 2.22 25.15
C GLY A 633 -34.23 2.83 26.39
N LYS A 634 -32.92 3.10 26.34
CA LYS A 634 -32.11 3.58 27.46
C LYS A 634 -31.70 5.04 27.35
N LEU A 635 -31.80 5.64 26.17
CA LEU A 635 -31.41 7.03 25.94
C LEU A 635 -32.51 7.99 26.46
N ARG A 636 -32.08 9.14 27.00
CA ARG A 636 -32.94 10.27 27.36
C ARG A 636 -32.34 11.58 26.86
N THR A 637 -33.13 12.37 26.15
CA THR A 637 -32.79 13.74 25.77
C THR A 637 -33.19 14.73 26.87
N GLY A 638 -32.70 15.97 26.81
CA GLY A 638 -33.10 17.03 27.74
C GLY A 638 -34.58 17.40 27.64
N LYS A 639 -35.13 18.01 28.71
CA LYS A 639 -36.55 18.39 28.84
C LYS A 639 -36.88 19.78 28.27
N GLU A 640 -35.86 20.59 27.94
CA GLU A 640 -36.04 22.04 27.72
C GLU A 640 -36.02 22.45 26.24
N TYR A 641 -35.67 21.56 25.31
CA TYR A 641 -35.51 21.92 23.90
C TYR A 641 -36.75 21.59 23.06
N ARG A 642 -37.46 22.64 22.62
CA ARG A 642 -38.59 22.52 21.68
C ARG A 642 -38.13 22.78 20.24
N GLY A 643 -38.12 21.73 19.42
CA GLY A 643 -38.46 21.86 17.99
C GLY A 643 -37.34 22.11 16.97
N ARG A 644 -36.32 21.23 16.87
CA ARG A 644 -35.48 21.11 15.66
C ARG A 644 -34.69 19.79 15.47
N GLY A 645 -34.79 18.84 16.41
CA GLY A 645 -34.01 17.59 16.35
C GLY A 645 -34.44 16.62 15.24
N CYS A 646 -33.49 15.83 14.73
CA CYS A 646 -33.70 14.75 13.76
C CYS A 646 -33.29 13.40 14.34
N PHE A 647 -34.14 12.38 14.19
CA PHE A 647 -33.83 10.99 14.55
C PHE A 647 -33.73 10.11 13.30
N GLY A 648 -32.63 9.38 13.17
CA GLY A 648 -32.39 8.43 12.09
C GLY A 648 -32.08 7.03 12.60
N SER A 649 -32.58 6.01 11.91
CA SER A 649 -32.16 4.62 12.15
C SER A 649 -32.17 3.77 10.88
N ASP A 650 -31.11 2.99 10.68
CA ASP A 650 -31.01 1.95 9.66
C ASP A 650 -30.73 0.58 10.29
N ALA A 651 -31.53 -0.42 9.93
CA ALA A 651 -31.30 -1.81 10.29
C ALA A 651 -31.42 -2.72 9.06
N SER A 652 -30.28 -3.25 8.62
CA SER A 652 -30.22 -4.19 7.49
C SER A 652 -30.52 -5.66 7.85
N LYS A 653 -30.62 -6.01 9.14
CA LYS A 653 -30.91 -7.38 9.61
C LYS A 653 -31.99 -7.38 10.69
N ALA A 654 -32.86 -8.40 10.69
CA ALA A 654 -33.88 -8.59 11.72
C ALA A 654 -33.29 -8.67 13.14
N SER A 655 -32.09 -9.26 13.26
CA SER A 655 -31.37 -9.39 14.53
C SER A 655 -30.97 -8.06 15.17
N HIS A 656 -30.88 -6.97 14.39
CA HIS A 656 -30.55 -5.63 14.91
C HIS A 656 -31.64 -5.08 15.84
N ILE A 657 -32.91 -5.42 15.58
CA ILE A 657 -34.06 -4.88 16.30
C ILE A 657 -34.63 -5.83 17.37
N THR A 658 -34.24 -7.11 17.38
CA THR A 658 -34.85 -8.16 18.22
C THR A 658 -34.94 -7.76 19.69
N LYS A 659 -33.89 -7.15 20.23
CA LYS A 659 -33.87 -6.74 21.64
C LYS A 659 -34.70 -5.48 21.90
N ALA A 660 -34.72 -4.52 20.98
CA ALA A 660 -35.62 -3.36 21.07
C ALA A 660 -37.10 -3.80 21.05
N LEU A 661 -37.43 -4.83 20.29
CA LEU A 661 -38.77 -5.44 20.25
C LEU A 661 -39.08 -6.33 21.47
N GLY A 662 -38.08 -6.98 22.08
CA GLY A 662 -38.28 -7.93 23.19
C GLY A 662 -38.49 -7.34 24.59
N GLU A 663 -38.17 -6.06 24.82
CA GLU A 663 -38.43 -5.41 26.12
C GLU A 663 -39.94 -5.12 26.26
N ALA A 664 -40.64 -5.91 27.09
CA ALA A 664 -42.08 -5.75 27.33
C ALA A 664 -42.38 -4.38 27.96
N ASP A 665 -43.44 -3.71 27.46
CA ASP A 665 -44.11 -2.54 28.04
C ASP A 665 -43.32 -1.23 28.21
N LYS A 666 -42.16 -1.08 27.56
CA LYS A 666 -41.43 0.19 27.54
C LYS A 666 -41.60 0.93 26.22
N SER A 667 -42.38 2.01 26.23
CA SER A 667 -42.35 3.00 25.16
C SER A 667 -40.97 3.67 25.10
N ILE A 668 -40.48 3.85 23.89
CA ILE A 668 -39.19 4.47 23.59
C ILE A 668 -39.46 5.96 23.36
N VAL A 669 -39.05 6.77 24.33
CA VAL A 669 -39.18 8.23 24.28
C VAL A 669 -37.85 8.83 23.82
N ILE A 670 -37.82 9.35 22.60
CA ILE A 670 -36.65 10.01 22.00
C ILE A 670 -36.89 11.53 21.97
N GLY A 671 -37.29 12.14 23.10
CA GLY A 671 -37.52 13.59 23.19
C GLY A 671 -38.55 14.16 22.21
N GLU A 672 -38.63 15.48 22.12
CA GLU A 672 -39.41 16.19 21.09
C GLU A 672 -38.57 16.33 19.81
N MET A 673 -38.66 15.35 18.91
CA MET A 673 -38.01 15.40 17.59
C MET A 673 -38.90 16.09 16.56
N SER A 674 -38.31 16.81 15.62
CA SER A 674 -39.02 17.40 14.49
C SER A 674 -39.16 16.43 13.33
N THR A 675 -38.18 15.54 13.16
CA THR A 675 -38.09 14.62 12.02
C THR A 675 -37.69 13.23 12.50
N ALA A 676 -38.33 12.18 12.00
CA ALA A 676 -37.96 10.79 12.24
C ALA A 676 -37.83 10.02 10.92
N ARG A 677 -36.70 9.33 10.73
CA ARG A 677 -36.42 8.52 9.54
C ARG A 677 -36.04 7.10 9.93
N LEU A 678 -36.85 6.13 9.50
CA LEU A 678 -36.61 4.69 9.74
C LEU A 678 -36.39 3.98 8.42
N LYS A 679 -35.30 3.22 8.33
CA LYS A 679 -34.93 2.43 7.15
C LYS A 679 -34.68 0.95 7.45
N GLY A 680 -35.13 0.09 6.53
CA GLY A 680 -34.99 -1.36 6.63
C GLY A 680 -35.83 -1.93 7.78
N TYR A 681 -35.28 -2.92 8.50
CA TYR A 681 -35.93 -3.53 9.66
C TYR A 681 -36.27 -2.53 10.78
N SER A 682 -35.64 -1.35 10.83
CA SER A 682 -35.94 -0.35 11.85
C SER A 682 -37.37 0.20 11.71
N VAL A 683 -38.05 0.04 10.57
CA VAL A 683 -39.48 0.38 10.48
C VAL A 683 -40.31 -0.39 11.50
N ASN A 684 -39.92 -1.63 11.84
CA ASN A 684 -40.63 -2.44 12.84
C ASN A 684 -40.53 -1.91 14.27
N ILE A 685 -39.63 -0.97 14.59
CA ILE A 685 -39.57 -0.37 15.94
C ILE A 685 -40.61 0.74 16.13
N LEU A 686 -41.25 1.22 15.05
CA LEU A 686 -42.24 2.29 15.07
C LEU A 686 -43.35 2.11 16.13
N PRO A 687 -43.95 0.91 16.35
CA PRO A 687 -45.00 0.74 17.35
C PRO A 687 -44.58 1.06 18.77
N LYS A 688 -43.27 1.07 19.05
CA LYS A 688 -42.70 1.37 20.36
C LYS A 688 -42.23 2.82 20.48
N LEU A 689 -42.12 3.57 19.38
CA LEU A 689 -41.65 4.94 19.41
C LEU A 689 -42.78 5.87 19.85
N PHE A 690 -42.57 6.59 20.95
CA PHE A 690 -43.46 7.69 21.32
C PHE A 690 -42.97 8.97 20.65
N LEU A 691 -43.70 9.39 19.61
CA LEU A 691 -43.26 10.45 18.69
C LEU A 691 -43.90 11.83 18.97
N GLY A 692 -44.99 11.90 19.74
CA GLY A 692 -45.64 13.18 20.08
C GLY A 692 -46.16 13.94 18.85
N GLU A 693 -45.73 15.20 18.69
CA GLU A 693 -46.03 16.01 17.50
C GLU A 693 -44.77 16.10 16.61
N LEU A 694 -44.80 15.46 15.44
CA LEU A 694 -43.71 15.44 14.47
C LEU A 694 -43.97 16.42 13.32
N GLY A 695 -42.89 17.05 12.86
CA GLY A 695 -42.86 17.71 11.56
C GLY A 695 -42.91 16.68 10.44
N GLU A 696 -41.97 15.75 10.42
CA GLU A 696 -41.80 14.79 9.32
C GLU A 696 -41.53 13.36 9.81
N LEU A 697 -42.18 12.38 9.18
CA LEU A 697 -41.93 10.95 9.36
C LEU A 697 -41.65 10.29 8.01
N VAL A 698 -40.47 9.69 7.86
CA VAL A 698 -40.04 8.99 6.65
C VAL A 698 -39.79 7.52 6.95
N LEU A 699 -40.53 6.63 6.30
CA LEU A 699 -40.34 5.18 6.40
C LEU A 699 -39.86 4.60 5.07
N VAL A 700 -38.76 3.87 5.09
CA VAL A 700 -38.16 3.25 3.90
C VAL A 700 -37.97 1.75 4.13
N ALA A 701 -38.65 0.93 3.33
CA ALA A 701 -38.48 -0.52 3.38
C ALA A 701 -38.30 -1.08 1.98
N ASP A 702 -37.05 -1.42 1.67
CA ASP A 702 -36.68 -1.94 0.35
C ASP A 702 -37.24 -3.36 0.08
N GLU A 703 -37.62 -4.11 1.11
CA GLU A 703 -38.00 -5.53 1.02
C GLU A 703 -39.21 -5.79 1.92
N GLU A 704 -40.07 -6.74 1.58
CA GLU A 704 -41.30 -7.04 2.35
C GLU A 704 -41.01 -7.40 3.81
N TYR A 705 -39.96 -8.21 4.03
CA TYR A 705 -39.57 -8.64 5.37
C TYR A 705 -39.06 -7.50 6.26
N HIS A 706 -38.73 -6.33 5.72
CA HIS A 706 -38.38 -5.16 6.53
C HIS A 706 -39.55 -4.63 7.35
N VAL A 707 -40.79 -4.97 6.99
CA VAL A 707 -42.03 -4.54 7.67
C VAL A 707 -42.85 -5.72 8.20
N SER A 708 -42.32 -6.94 8.23
CA SER A 708 -43.12 -8.12 8.58
C SER A 708 -43.76 -8.03 9.97
N HIS A 709 -43.02 -7.55 10.97
CA HIS A 709 -43.54 -7.47 12.34
C HIS A 709 -44.61 -6.38 12.51
N ILE A 710 -44.44 -5.24 11.84
CA ILE A 710 -45.45 -4.17 11.91
C ILE A 710 -46.74 -4.56 11.18
N LEU A 711 -46.67 -5.42 10.16
CA LEU A 711 -47.84 -5.94 9.46
C LEU A 711 -48.68 -6.92 10.29
N GLU A 712 -48.10 -7.55 11.31
CA GLU A 712 -48.82 -8.39 12.29
C GLU A 712 -49.76 -7.57 13.20
N ALA A 713 -49.57 -6.24 13.27
CA ALA A 713 -50.39 -5.36 14.07
C ALA A 713 -51.82 -5.24 13.54
N GLY A 714 -52.76 -4.85 14.41
CA GLY A 714 -54.13 -4.53 14.02
C GLY A 714 -54.19 -3.30 13.11
N ASN A 715 -55.21 -3.21 12.26
CA ASN A 715 -55.39 -1.99 11.46
C ASN A 715 -55.70 -0.81 12.41
N GLY A 716 -55.09 0.34 12.16
CA GLY A 716 -55.20 1.54 13.01
C GLY A 716 -54.72 1.34 14.45
N SER A 717 -53.91 0.33 14.75
CA SER A 717 -53.44 0.08 16.13
C SER A 717 -52.17 0.84 16.50
N ILE A 718 -51.46 1.44 15.54
CA ILE A 718 -50.18 2.10 15.77
C ILE A 718 -50.36 3.62 15.73
N ASP A 719 -50.35 4.25 16.89
CA ASP A 719 -50.46 5.71 17.00
C ASP A 719 -49.11 6.37 16.70
N ILE A 720 -49.05 7.15 15.63
CA ILE A 720 -47.86 7.93 15.23
C ILE A 720 -47.92 9.38 15.73
N GLY A 721 -48.95 9.74 16.49
CA GLY A 721 -49.19 11.10 16.96
C GLY A 721 -49.57 12.06 15.85
N GLY A 722 -49.31 13.35 16.05
CA GLY A 722 -49.57 14.39 15.07
C GLY A 722 -48.40 14.55 14.10
N VAL A 723 -48.52 14.06 12.87
CA VAL A 723 -47.49 14.14 11.82
C VAL A 723 -47.91 15.14 10.75
N LYS A 724 -47.08 16.14 10.43
CA LYS A 724 -47.38 17.12 9.36
C LYS A 724 -47.01 16.59 7.97
N ASP A 725 -45.87 15.92 7.85
CA ASP A 725 -45.33 15.41 6.60
C ASP A 725 -45.06 13.90 6.75
N LEU A 726 -45.72 13.06 5.96
CA LEU A 726 -45.55 11.60 5.99
C LEU A 726 -45.09 11.09 4.62
N GLU A 727 -43.93 10.42 4.59
CA GLU A 727 -43.38 9.78 3.40
C GLU A 727 -43.18 8.28 3.61
N LEU A 728 -43.76 7.46 2.74
CA LEU A 728 -43.58 6.01 2.72
C LEU A 728 -42.97 5.57 1.40
N HIS A 729 -41.88 4.80 1.48
CA HIS A 729 -41.16 4.29 0.32
C HIS A 729 -41.22 2.76 0.23
N ASP A 730 -41.47 2.27 -0.99
CA ASP A 730 -41.45 0.86 -1.37
C ASP A 730 -42.39 0.01 -0.49
N TYR A 731 -41.90 -1.03 0.20
CA TYR A 731 -42.75 -1.90 1.02
C TYR A 731 -43.27 -1.21 2.29
N ALA A 732 -42.72 -0.04 2.65
CA ALA A 732 -43.19 0.73 3.81
C ALA A 732 -44.60 1.28 3.57
N VAL A 733 -45.01 1.39 2.29
CA VAL A 733 -46.38 1.75 1.92
C VAL A 733 -47.38 0.79 2.59
N ASN A 734 -47.08 -0.51 2.67
CA ASN A 734 -47.98 -1.51 3.27
C ASN A 734 -48.20 -1.35 4.78
N VAL A 735 -47.42 -0.50 5.45
CA VAL A 735 -47.61 -0.17 6.87
C VAL A 735 -48.81 0.77 7.07
N LEU A 736 -49.18 1.54 6.04
CA LEU A 736 -50.21 2.57 6.11
C LEU A 736 -51.54 2.14 6.78
N PRO A 737 -52.12 0.95 6.49
CA PRO A 737 -53.36 0.50 7.13
C PRO A 737 -53.23 0.27 8.64
N LYS A 738 -52.01 0.08 9.12
CA LYS A 738 -51.68 -0.19 10.53
C LYS A 738 -51.55 1.10 11.34
N LEU A 739 -51.34 2.23 10.67
CA LEU A 739 -51.14 3.53 11.28
C LEU A 739 -52.47 4.16 11.67
N LYS A 740 -52.52 4.73 12.86
CA LYS A 740 -53.55 5.63 13.32
C LYS A 740 -53.04 7.06 13.11
N ILE A 741 -53.50 7.67 12.03
CA ILE A 741 -53.16 9.05 11.65
C ILE A 741 -54.21 9.95 12.32
N GLY A 742 -53.79 10.81 13.24
CA GLY A 742 -54.68 11.53 14.15
C GLY A 742 -55.83 12.29 13.46
N GLY A 743 -57.06 12.05 13.91
CA GLY A 743 -58.26 12.77 13.47
C GLY A 743 -58.30 14.21 13.99
N GLU A 744 -58.70 15.13 13.10
CA GLU A 744 -58.91 16.59 13.25
C GLU A 744 -57.77 17.55 12.83
N LYS A 745 -56.51 17.12 12.75
CA LYS A 745 -55.41 18.02 12.32
C LYS A 745 -55.07 17.85 10.83
N GLU A 746 -54.88 18.97 10.14
CA GLU A 746 -54.54 19.02 8.71
C GLU A 746 -53.09 18.57 8.46
N MET A 747 -52.91 17.50 7.67
CA MET A 747 -51.61 17.04 7.18
C MET A 747 -51.13 17.95 6.05
N LYS A 748 -49.88 18.39 6.11
CA LYS A 748 -49.30 19.29 5.12
C LYS A 748 -48.84 18.55 3.87
N ARG A 749 -48.16 17.42 4.02
CA ARG A 749 -47.59 16.63 2.91
C ARG A 749 -47.79 15.14 3.14
N PHE A 750 -48.23 14.44 2.10
CA PHE A 750 -48.41 12.99 2.11
C PHE A 750 -47.86 12.41 0.81
N VAL A 751 -46.81 11.60 0.91
CA VAL A 751 -46.08 11.05 -0.24
C VAL A 751 -45.97 9.54 -0.14
N LEU A 752 -46.41 8.84 -1.19
CA LEU A 752 -46.18 7.41 -1.37
C LEU A 752 -45.30 7.20 -2.60
N ARG A 753 -44.09 6.67 -2.40
CA ARG A 753 -43.17 6.39 -3.51
C ARG A 753 -42.97 4.90 -3.69
N LYS A 754 -43.10 4.44 -4.92
CA LYS A 754 -42.73 3.08 -5.33
C LYS A 754 -41.57 3.15 -6.32
N LYS A 755 -40.50 2.44 -6.02
CA LYS A 755 -39.42 2.12 -6.96
C LYS A 755 -39.41 0.64 -7.32
N ARG A 756 -39.87 -0.24 -6.42
CA ARG A 756 -39.87 -1.69 -6.61
C ARG A 756 -41.22 -2.22 -7.05
N GLU A 757 -41.21 -3.10 -8.05
CA GLU A 757 -42.42 -3.80 -8.50
C GLU A 757 -42.96 -4.71 -7.40
N GLY A 758 -44.28 -4.79 -7.23
CA GLY A 758 -44.90 -5.59 -6.17
C GLY A 758 -44.95 -4.95 -4.77
N SER A 759 -44.28 -3.82 -4.51
CA SER A 759 -44.19 -3.24 -3.15
C SER A 759 -45.51 -2.72 -2.56
N MET A 760 -46.59 -2.65 -3.35
CA MET A 760 -47.91 -2.12 -2.95
C MET A 760 -49.05 -3.14 -3.09
N THR A 761 -48.76 -4.41 -3.40
CA THR A 761 -49.78 -5.45 -3.66
C THR A 761 -50.75 -5.66 -2.50
N SER A 762 -50.25 -5.57 -1.26
CA SER A 762 -51.06 -5.72 -0.05
C SER A 762 -52.08 -4.60 0.14
N ILE A 763 -51.75 -3.35 -0.22
CA ILE A 763 -52.72 -2.25 -0.16
C ILE A 763 -53.71 -2.31 -1.32
N LEU A 764 -53.26 -2.70 -2.51
CA LEU A 764 -54.13 -2.77 -3.69
C LEU A 764 -55.26 -3.80 -3.53
N SER A 765 -55.06 -4.84 -2.70
CA SER A 765 -56.09 -5.84 -2.40
C SER A 765 -57.10 -5.41 -1.34
N MET A 766 -56.92 -4.25 -0.68
CA MET A 766 -57.85 -3.74 0.31
C MET A 766 -59.13 -3.16 -0.31
N GLU A 767 -60.19 -3.06 0.48
CA GLU A 767 -61.43 -2.40 0.06
C GLU A 767 -61.23 -0.88 -0.13
N ASP A 768 -61.98 -0.29 -1.04
CA ASP A 768 -61.91 1.15 -1.30
C ASP A 768 -62.35 1.95 -0.06
N GLY A 769 -61.63 3.04 0.24
CA GLY A 769 -61.88 3.89 1.42
C GLY A 769 -61.58 3.22 2.77
N SER A 770 -60.93 2.05 2.80
CA SER A 770 -60.64 1.32 4.03
C SER A 770 -59.49 1.91 4.87
N ILE A 771 -58.70 2.83 4.30
CA ILE A 771 -57.56 3.46 4.97
C ILE A 771 -57.87 4.93 5.26
N GLU A 772 -57.96 5.30 6.54
CA GLU A 772 -58.26 6.67 6.95
C GLU A 772 -56.99 7.53 7.03
N ILE A 773 -56.94 8.62 6.25
CA ILE A 773 -55.81 9.58 6.25
C ILE A 773 -56.21 10.94 6.85
N GLY A 774 -57.47 11.36 6.65
CA GLY A 774 -57.97 12.66 7.13
C GLY A 774 -57.80 13.80 6.12
N SER A 775 -57.58 15.03 6.62
CA SER A 775 -57.52 16.23 5.78
C SER A 775 -56.08 16.55 5.35
N ILE A 776 -55.85 16.78 4.06
CA ILE A 776 -54.51 16.97 3.46
C ILE A 776 -54.52 18.18 2.52
N LYS A 777 -53.43 18.96 2.50
CA LYS A 777 -53.27 20.03 1.50
C LYS A 777 -53.12 19.48 0.08
N ARG A 778 -53.94 19.97 -0.85
CA ARG A 778 -53.94 19.53 -2.26
C ARG A 778 -52.56 19.63 -2.93
N LYS A 779 -51.78 20.68 -2.64
CA LYS A 779 -50.50 20.98 -3.29
C LYS A 779 -49.40 19.93 -3.03
N TRP A 780 -49.52 19.15 -1.95
CA TRP A 780 -48.46 18.25 -1.48
C TRP A 780 -48.96 16.81 -1.23
N PHE A 781 -50.00 16.42 -1.98
CA PHE A 781 -50.55 15.07 -2.00
C PHE A 781 -50.02 14.32 -3.24
N ASP A 782 -49.03 13.45 -3.04
CA ASP A 782 -48.35 12.69 -4.10
C ASP A 782 -48.51 11.18 -3.85
N VAL A 783 -49.55 10.60 -4.47
CA VAL A 783 -49.97 9.22 -4.27
C VAL A 783 -50.26 8.57 -5.62
N PRO A 784 -49.76 7.34 -5.89
CA PRO A 784 -50.08 6.60 -7.10
C PRO A 784 -51.60 6.47 -7.32
N GLU A 785 -52.06 6.66 -8.57
CA GLU A 785 -53.49 6.67 -8.91
C GLU A 785 -54.22 5.40 -8.48
N GLU A 786 -53.54 4.25 -8.49
CA GLU A 786 -54.08 2.96 -8.11
C GLU A 786 -54.37 2.85 -6.60
N ILE A 787 -53.70 3.66 -5.78
CA ILE A 787 -53.85 3.66 -4.31
C ILE A 787 -54.90 4.66 -3.86
N LYS A 788 -55.15 5.74 -4.62
CA LYS A 788 -56.12 6.78 -4.24
C LYS A 788 -57.51 6.24 -3.87
N PRO A 789 -58.10 5.25 -4.59
CA PRO A 789 -59.40 4.67 -4.20
C PRO A 789 -59.40 3.99 -2.84
N LYS A 790 -58.24 3.50 -2.37
CA LYS A 790 -58.09 2.80 -1.08
C LYS A 790 -58.09 3.77 0.10
N LEU A 791 -57.83 5.06 -0.15
CA LEU A 791 -57.68 6.08 0.88
C LEU A 791 -58.98 6.86 1.10
N LYS A 792 -59.30 7.12 2.36
CA LYS A 792 -60.35 8.05 2.81
C LYS A 792 -59.71 9.35 3.28
N TYR A 793 -59.78 10.38 2.44
CA TYR A 793 -59.13 11.68 2.66
C TYR A 793 -60.00 12.85 2.18
N ILE A 794 -59.72 14.04 2.71
CA ILE A 794 -60.32 15.31 2.27
C ILE A 794 -59.18 16.23 1.80
N LEU A 795 -59.23 16.68 0.55
CA LEU A 795 -58.28 17.68 0.05
C LEU A 795 -58.74 19.07 0.46
N VAL A 796 -57.86 19.81 1.13
CA VAL A 796 -58.08 21.20 1.53
C VAL A 796 -57.22 22.11 0.65
N ASP A 797 -57.83 23.14 0.07
CA ASP A 797 -57.12 24.17 -0.69
C ASP A 797 -56.51 25.19 0.29
N GLU A 798 -55.30 25.68 0.01
CA GLU A 798 -54.69 26.72 0.85
C GLU A 798 -55.55 27.99 0.79
N LYS A 799 -56.05 28.47 1.94
CA LYS A 799 -56.51 29.86 2.00
C LYS A 799 -55.31 30.74 1.68
N GLU A 800 -55.40 31.52 0.60
CA GLU A 800 -54.45 32.59 0.29
C GLU A 800 -54.35 33.54 1.49
N THR A 801 -53.34 33.36 2.33
CA THR A 801 -52.91 34.43 3.23
C THR A 801 -52.20 35.48 2.39
N LYS A 802 -52.90 36.59 2.14
CA LYS A 802 -52.33 37.83 1.61
C LYS A 802 -51.30 38.44 2.55
#